data_AF-A0ABD3Q4Z2-F1
#
_entry.id   AF-A0ABD3Q4Z2-F1
#
_cell.length_a   1.000
_cell.length_b   1.000
_cell.length_c   1.000
_cell.angle_alpha   90.00
_cell.angle_beta   90.00
_cell.angle_gamma   90.00
#
_symmetry.space_group_name_H-M   'P 1'
#
loop_
_entity.id
_entity.type
_entity.pdbx_description
1 polymer ?
#
loop_
_entity_poly.entity_id
_entity_poly.type
_entity_poly.pdbx_seq_one_letter_code
_entity_poly.pdbx_strand_id
1 'polypeptide(L)'
;MINSRSIGSGSIAEGTSIVPSSSNDEACTPGRQLSWSDFDSLERQMARHTETMQERIKILEQHIEDLEHQLPSTRSGERIGLLGWDDGGAIGDVVHEEENKHRGTVASPEGGDNAQTPQCESNFPTIEMGRRLRRRTYSRRSAKAILPSESEVERIDDRFELPESTYTMLTTEKILSIGFATGIFAAILPMMCLIIVFMNEIDNAKPGNPLALPWNVGLEVRMAQYLGRSAISCLQSPSSSNLLRCVVQSSCFCSKIISALLIGVLMENEIPQGLEIIGKGAEQSLSRCTRFSMKRIVLPALLRLCVGYMFLVNLFVSVAQSSSVINMFYDILALEFVENIDDVIFGLSKRGFFGRKLKAATRPHFIESSRESNRLRRWTKRTIRFFYIFNMGLSLGALSYFAMRQNQGTYRCKVVAVSFGDEVWEDAYVEDVMEKRLVIYSHFNGIYEEQPNELHHNRPRYIERNKVDGAPFKHGVTPAEIVYCQEIESWVFRHKDIRTSNNENGNDCKWMLRSPRTDSFHLIQLAEEAEWYLWTGHVKPEIRISIECVNCEEGLRESCNYHGECGDKRCDCDDGYFGSHCQFSRPCDELWSEKDENTRLQLLGNSSDFIAVYGRPMYLIRNMTGKPTSFLRLGYADTDMRDDHFNDDFFQYNNRSVEFQELLKNFTVVMYYTGLRWYVDMLPSGLPFDENYHAFWDHAFTRRSQPDNSTFLISAPAYGLTPEGVDFYEMRRRNVPFNPFAKHFDYGPFGVLIPLAEYEGSGFFHCTNPDGQ
;
A
#
# COMPACT_ATOMS: atom_id res chain seq x y z
N MET A 1 43.81 -26.89 28.84
CA MET A 1 42.66 -27.79 28.64
C MET A 1 41.85 -27.19 27.50
N ILE A 2 41.69 -27.74 26.29
CA ILE A 2 41.81 -29.10 25.75
C ILE A 2 42.42 -29.02 24.33
N ASN A 3 43.41 -29.91 24.12
CA ASN A 3 44.02 -30.49 22.92
C ASN A 3 44.12 -29.78 21.56
N SER A 4 45.37 -29.42 21.28
CA SER A 4 46.10 -29.45 20.01
C SER A 4 46.14 -30.81 19.31
N ARG A 5 46.13 -30.81 17.97
CA ARG A 5 46.81 -31.82 17.13
C ARG A 5 47.54 -31.14 15.98
N SER A 6 48.84 -31.40 15.92
CA SER A 6 49.78 -31.03 14.86
C SER A 6 49.91 -32.15 13.83
N ILE A 7 49.98 -31.80 12.54
CA ILE A 7 50.65 -32.46 11.40
C ILE A 7 50.74 -31.34 10.35
N GLY A 8 51.78 -31.05 9.58
CA GLY A 8 53.10 -31.60 9.31
C GLY A 8 53.56 -30.90 8.02
N SER A 9 54.81 -30.44 7.99
CA SER A 9 55.43 -29.70 6.89
C SER A 9 55.59 -30.53 5.61
N GLY A 10 55.34 -29.93 4.44
CA GLY A 10 55.71 -30.46 3.14
C GLY A 10 55.86 -29.36 2.10
N SER A 11 57.07 -29.22 1.56
CA SER A 11 57.45 -28.33 0.46
C SER A 11 57.60 -29.15 -0.83
N ILE A 12 57.37 -28.51 -2.00
CA ILE A 12 58.01 -28.68 -3.33
C ILE A 12 57.00 -28.73 -4.51
N ALA A 13 57.23 -27.77 -5.42
CA ALA A 13 57.12 -27.74 -6.89
C ALA A 13 55.78 -27.84 -7.66
N GLU A 14 55.68 -26.87 -8.60
CA GLU A 14 55.28 -26.93 -10.01
C GLU A 14 54.20 -27.94 -10.46
N GLY A 15 53.18 -27.41 -11.14
CA GLY A 15 52.49 -28.17 -12.17
C GLY A 15 51.04 -27.78 -12.41
N THR A 16 50.81 -27.22 -13.60
CA THR A 16 49.64 -27.50 -14.47
C THR A 16 48.24 -27.07 -14.03
N SER A 17 47.74 -26.08 -14.79
CA SER A 17 46.34 -25.84 -15.16
C SER A 17 45.51 -27.12 -15.23
N ILE A 18 44.60 -27.28 -14.27
CA ILE A 18 43.43 -28.16 -14.38
C ILE A 18 42.21 -27.31 -14.03
N VAL A 19 41.33 -27.18 -15.01
CA VAL A 19 39.98 -26.61 -14.90
C VAL A 19 39.17 -27.46 -13.90
N PRO A 20 38.59 -26.88 -12.84
CA PRO A 20 37.58 -27.58 -12.06
C PRO A 20 36.23 -27.39 -12.73
N SER A 21 35.72 -28.51 -13.25
CA SER A 21 34.33 -28.75 -13.58
C SER A 21 33.41 -28.50 -12.38
N SER A 22 32.37 -27.69 -12.63
CA SER A 22 31.01 -27.77 -12.08
C SER A 22 30.83 -28.50 -10.75
N SER A 23 30.59 -27.74 -9.68
CA SER A 23 30.01 -28.28 -8.45
C SER A 23 28.92 -27.35 -7.93
N ASN A 24 27.69 -27.81 -8.12
CA ASN A 24 26.49 -27.57 -7.34
C ASN A 24 26.09 -26.11 -7.07
N ASP A 25 25.40 -25.53 -8.04
CA ASP A 25 24.39 -24.52 -7.77
C ASP A 25 23.27 -25.16 -6.92
N GLU A 26 23.20 -24.78 -5.64
CA GLU A 26 21.96 -24.86 -4.86
C GLU A 26 20.97 -23.89 -5.51
N ALA A 27 20.18 -24.44 -6.42
CA ALA A 27 19.04 -23.75 -7.00
C ALA A 27 18.06 -23.37 -5.87
N CYS A 28 18.07 -22.10 -5.47
CA CYS A 28 16.91 -21.47 -4.87
C CYS A 28 15.73 -21.70 -5.81
N THR A 29 14.81 -22.57 -5.40
CA THR A 29 13.59 -22.80 -6.15
C THR A 29 12.83 -21.48 -6.19
N PRO A 30 12.55 -20.91 -7.38
CA PRO A 30 11.73 -19.72 -7.45
C PRO A 30 10.38 -20.06 -6.83
N GLY A 31 9.89 -19.17 -5.96
CA GLY A 31 8.56 -19.29 -5.36
C GLY A 31 7.57 -19.74 -6.43
N ARG A 32 6.91 -20.88 -6.18
CA ARG A 32 6.05 -21.55 -7.14
C ARG A 32 5.00 -20.55 -7.64
N GLN A 33 5.20 -20.02 -8.84
CA GLN A 33 4.18 -19.23 -9.53
C GLN A 33 2.94 -20.12 -9.61
N LEU A 34 1.83 -19.63 -9.04
CA LEU A 34 0.54 -20.29 -9.12
C LEU A 34 0.26 -20.63 -10.58
N SER A 35 0.20 -21.92 -10.89
CA SER A 35 -0.06 -22.37 -12.25
C SER A 35 -1.54 -22.21 -12.56
N TRP A 36 -1.92 -22.07 -13.83
CA TRP A 36 -3.32 -22.02 -14.24
C TRP A 36 -4.12 -23.27 -13.81
N SER A 37 -3.45 -24.42 -13.64
CA SER A 37 -4.09 -25.61 -13.05
C SER A 37 -4.42 -25.45 -11.57
N ASP A 38 -3.66 -24.64 -10.82
CA ASP A 38 -3.99 -24.29 -9.44
C ASP A 38 -5.20 -23.34 -9.39
N PHE A 39 -5.34 -22.46 -10.39
CA PHE A 39 -6.51 -21.58 -10.53
C PHE A 39 -7.78 -22.33 -10.94
N ASP A 40 -7.71 -23.20 -11.95
CA ASP A 40 -8.82 -24.08 -12.32
C ASP A 40 -9.23 -25.01 -11.18
N SER A 41 -8.28 -25.37 -10.31
CA SER A 41 -8.54 -26.14 -9.09
C SER A 41 -9.29 -25.30 -8.06
N LEU A 42 -8.88 -24.04 -7.87
CA LEU A 42 -9.53 -23.09 -6.96
C LEU A 42 -10.94 -22.72 -7.43
N GLU A 43 -11.15 -22.44 -8.72
CA GLU A 43 -12.47 -22.17 -9.31
C GLU A 43 -13.39 -23.38 -9.13
N ARG A 44 -12.90 -24.60 -9.44
CA ARG A 44 -13.65 -25.84 -9.17
C ARG A 44 -13.88 -26.08 -7.68
N GLN A 45 -12.99 -25.62 -6.81
CA GLN A 45 -13.16 -25.72 -5.36
C GLN A 45 -14.23 -24.75 -4.87
N MET A 46 -14.24 -23.51 -5.34
CA MET A 46 -15.26 -22.51 -5.03
C MET A 46 -16.62 -22.90 -5.58
N ALA A 47 -16.71 -23.35 -6.85
CA ALA A 47 -17.96 -23.85 -7.42
C ALA A 47 -18.53 -25.02 -6.61
N ARG A 48 -17.67 -25.98 -6.22
CA ARG A 48 -18.05 -27.08 -5.31
C ARG A 48 -18.50 -26.56 -3.95
N HIS A 49 -17.83 -25.54 -3.39
CA HIS A 49 -18.20 -25.00 -2.08
C HIS A 49 -19.56 -24.28 -2.12
N THR A 50 -19.85 -23.56 -3.20
CA THR A 50 -21.13 -22.90 -3.45
C THR A 50 -22.25 -23.92 -3.67
N GLU A 51 -22.02 -24.96 -4.48
CA GLU A 51 -22.97 -26.07 -4.63
C GLU A 51 -23.22 -26.79 -3.30
N THR A 52 -22.17 -27.07 -2.53
CA THR A 52 -22.29 -27.73 -1.21
C THR A 52 -23.06 -26.85 -0.22
N MET A 53 -22.86 -25.54 -0.24
CA MET A 53 -23.65 -24.59 0.57
C MET A 53 -25.11 -24.58 0.13
N GLN A 54 -25.39 -24.50 -1.18
CA GLN A 54 -26.75 -24.55 -1.70
C GLN A 54 -27.46 -25.87 -1.37
N GLU A 55 -26.75 -27.00 -1.43
CA GLU A 55 -27.28 -28.30 -1.07
C GLU A 55 -27.54 -28.43 0.43
N ARG A 56 -26.63 -27.92 1.28
CA ARG A 56 -26.87 -27.84 2.74
C ARG A 56 -28.05 -26.96 3.09
N ILE A 57 -28.23 -25.84 2.38
CA ILE A 57 -29.40 -24.97 2.53
C ILE A 57 -30.67 -25.72 2.16
N LYS A 58 -30.71 -26.44 1.02
CA LYS A 58 -31.86 -27.27 0.63
C LYS A 58 -32.17 -28.38 1.64
N ILE A 59 -31.16 -29.04 2.19
CA ILE A 59 -31.34 -30.07 3.22
C ILE A 59 -31.91 -29.46 4.51
N LEU A 60 -31.43 -28.28 4.91
CA LEU A 60 -31.97 -27.53 6.05
C LEU A 60 -33.43 -27.12 5.81
N GLU A 61 -33.75 -26.62 4.61
CA GLU A 61 -35.13 -26.28 4.23
C GLU A 61 -36.05 -27.49 4.30
N GLN A 62 -35.60 -28.64 3.80
CA GLN A 62 -36.37 -29.87 3.84
C GLN A 62 -36.56 -30.41 5.27
N HIS A 63 -35.54 -30.34 6.13
CA HIS A 63 -35.68 -30.70 7.54
C HIS A 63 -36.62 -29.76 8.30
N ILE A 64 -36.63 -28.47 7.95
CA ILE A 64 -37.55 -27.49 8.55
C ILE A 64 -38.99 -27.80 8.13
N GLU A 65 -39.25 -28.12 6.85
CA GLU A 65 -40.57 -28.54 6.39
C GLU A 65 -41.04 -29.85 7.06
N ASP A 66 -40.14 -30.82 7.22
CA ASP A 66 -40.44 -32.08 7.92
C ASP A 66 -40.75 -31.85 9.41
N LEU A 67 -40.05 -30.92 10.06
CA LEU A 67 -40.33 -30.52 11.45
C LEU A 67 -41.65 -29.76 11.58
N GLU A 68 -42.00 -28.89 10.62
CA GLU A 68 -43.32 -28.23 10.58
C GLU A 68 -44.46 -29.24 10.39
N HIS A 69 -44.24 -30.31 9.63
CA HIS A 69 -45.22 -31.38 9.46
C HIS A 69 -45.35 -32.33 10.67
N GLN A 70 -44.31 -32.46 11.49
CA GLN A 70 -44.32 -33.32 12.68
C GLN A 70 -44.89 -32.63 13.93
N LEU A 71 -45.07 -31.30 13.93
CA LEU A 71 -45.70 -30.60 15.04
C LEU A 71 -47.23 -30.81 15.01
N PRO A 72 -47.83 -31.50 16.00
CA PRO A 72 -49.27 -31.73 16.02
C PRO A 72 -49.99 -30.38 16.15
N SER A 73 -50.91 -30.11 15.22
CA SER A 73 -51.89 -29.03 15.29
C SER A 73 -52.72 -29.18 16.57
N THR A 74 -52.26 -28.59 17.67
CA THR A 74 -53.01 -28.45 18.91
C THR A 74 -54.07 -27.39 18.69
N ARG A 75 -55.23 -27.84 18.20
CA ARG A 75 -56.47 -27.07 18.14
C ARG A 75 -57.38 -27.53 19.27
N SER A 76 -57.16 -27.00 20.46
CA SER A 76 -58.19 -26.94 21.51
C SER A 76 -58.01 -25.64 22.26
N GLY A 77 -59.00 -24.75 22.12
CA GLY A 77 -59.05 -23.53 22.88
C GLY A 77 -59.33 -23.85 24.34
N GLU A 78 -58.46 -23.37 25.22
CA GLU A 78 -58.78 -23.15 26.63
C GLU A 78 -58.32 -21.73 26.97
N ARG A 79 -59.30 -20.90 27.33
CA ARG A 79 -59.07 -19.59 27.94
C ARG A 79 -58.50 -19.84 29.34
N ILE A 80 -57.27 -19.41 29.56
CA ILE A 80 -56.78 -19.11 30.90
C ILE A 80 -56.59 -17.59 30.96
N GLY A 81 -57.31 -16.97 31.89
CA GLY A 81 -57.34 -15.53 32.10
C GLY A 81 -56.00 -15.02 32.61
N LEU A 82 -55.50 -13.96 31.97
CA LEU A 82 -54.42 -13.13 32.46
C LEU A 82 -55.01 -11.97 33.26
N LEU A 83 -54.86 -12.03 34.58
CA LEU A 83 -54.77 -10.86 35.46
C LEU A 83 -53.45 -10.16 35.09
N GLY A 84 -53.47 -8.88 34.71
CA GLY A 84 -53.50 -7.76 35.65
C GLY A 84 -52.07 -7.27 35.86
N TRP A 85 -51.62 -6.34 35.03
CA TRP A 85 -50.43 -5.51 35.27
C TRP A 85 -50.96 -4.18 35.80
N ASP A 86 -50.76 -3.94 37.10
CA ASP A 86 -50.99 -2.65 37.73
C ASP A 86 -49.67 -1.93 37.96
N ASP A 87 -49.74 -0.61 37.77
CA ASP A 87 -48.71 0.40 37.96
C ASP A 87 -48.44 0.71 39.45
N GLY A 88 -47.17 1.01 39.75
CA GLY A 88 -46.80 2.14 40.62
C GLY A 88 -46.55 1.93 42.13
N GLY A 89 -45.41 2.47 42.62
CA GLY A 89 -45.38 3.16 43.93
C GLY A 89 -44.30 2.80 44.97
N ALA A 90 -43.15 3.47 44.88
CA ALA A 90 -42.46 4.29 45.92
C ALA A 90 -42.16 3.81 47.37
N ILE A 91 -40.87 4.00 47.74
CA ILE A 91 -40.26 4.48 49.01
C ILE A 91 -40.11 3.50 50.20
N GLY A 92 -38.87 3.41 50.71
CA GLY A 92 -38.54 3.00 52.10
C GLY A 92 -37.07 2.63 52.31
N ASP A 93 -36.27 3.58 52.82
CA ASP A 93 -34.88 3.42 53.29
C ASP A 93 -34.73 2.47 54.50
N VAL A 94 -33.47 2.06 54.77
CA VAL A 94 -32.78 1.94 56.10
C VAL A 94 -31.94 0.63 56.28
N VAL A 95 -30.61 0.79 56.09
CA VAL A 95 -29.49 0.50 57.04
C VAL A 95 -28.82 -0.89 57.18
N HIS A 96 -27.47 -0.86 57.11
CA HIS A 96 -26.37 -1.69 57.71
C HIS A 96 -26.37 -3.23 57.42
N GLU A 97 -25.28 -4.01 57.36
CA GLU A 97 -23.80 -3.93 57.43
C GLU A 97 -23.27 -5.38 57.15
N GLU A 98 -21.95 -5.55 57.12
CA GLU A 98 -21.15 -6.81 57.14
C GLU A 98 -20.97 -7.59 55.81
N GLU A 99 -19.75 -7.65 55.26
CA GLU A 99 -18.53 -8.42 55.65
C GLU A 99 -18.58 -9.93 55.33
N ASN A 100 -17.77 -10.34 54.33
CA ASN A 100 -16.81 -11.47 54.33
C ASN A 100 -16.58 -11.93 52.87
N LYS A 101 -15.41 -11.77 52.24
CA LYS A 101 -14.09 -12.40 52.50
C LYS A 101 -14.11 -13.92 52.30
N HIS A 102 -13.48 -14.40 51.23
CA HIS A 102 -12.76 -15.69 51.02
C HIS A 102 -12.10 -15.57 49.62
N ARG A 103 -10.80 -15.31 49.42
CA ARG A 103 -9.57 -16.09 49.66
C ARG A 103 -9.66 -17.56 49.22
N GLY A 104 -8.88 -17.92 48.20
CA GLY A 104 -8.73 -19.29 47.71
C GLY A 104 -7.67 -19.44 46.60
N THR A 105 -6.42 -19.08 46.88
CA THR A 105 -5.20 -19.64 46.25
C THR A 105 -5.10 -21.13 46.54
N VAL A 106 -4.84 -22.01 45.55
CA VAL A 106 -4.01 -23.24 45.68
C VAL A 106 -3.54 -23.73 44.29
N ALA A 107 -2.21 -23.78 44.17
CA ALA A 107 -1.30 -24.78 43.58
C ALA A 107 -1.46 -25.40 42.17
N SER A 108 -0.34 -25.34 41.44
CA SER A 108 0.15 -26.35 40.49
C SER A 108 0.26 -27.75 41.09
N PRO A 109 0.33 -28.79 40.23
CA PRO A 109 1.57 -29.57 40.23
C PRO A 109 2.10 -29.96 38.83
N GLU A 110 3.39 -30.31 38.86
CA GLU A 110 4.24 -30.84 37.80
C GLU A 110 3.92 -32.29 37.39
N GLY A 111 4.49 -32.70 36.25
CA GLY A 111 4.75 -34.09 35.83
C GLY A 111 3.60 -34.74 35.06
N GLY A 112 3.77 -35.43 33.93
CA GLY A 112 4.91 -36.10 33.33
C GLY A 112 4.37 -37.40 32.66
N ASP A 113 4.92 -37.75 31.50
CA ASP A 113 4.88 -39.07 30.83
C ASP A 113 3.70 -39.51 29.94
N ASN A 114 4.04 -39.72 28.66
CA ASN A 114 3.76 -40.87 27.79
C ASN A 114 2.39 -41.57 27.84
N ALA A 115 1.60 -41.44 26.76
CA ALA A 115 0.79 -42.55 26.25
C ALA A 115 0.35 -42.35 24.77
N GLN A 116 0.71 -43.34 23.97
CA GLN A 116 0.18 -43.80 22.69
C GLN A 116 -1.22 -43.28 22.27
N THR A 117 -1.28 -42.70 21.07
CA THR A 117 -2.50 -42.52 20.26
C THR A 117 -3.05 -43.87 19.78
N PRO A 118 -4.33 -44.20 20.01
CA PRO A 118 -4.98 -45.31 19.32
C PRO A 118 -5.52 -44.84 17.97
N GLN A 119 -5.20 -45.62 16.92
CA GLN A 119 -5.91 -45.60 15.64
C GLN A 119 -7.36 -46.02 15.87
N CYS A 120 -8.31 -45.21 15.40
CA CYS A 120 -9.68 -45.66 15.15
C CYS A 120 -9.90 -45.74 13.64
N GLU A 121 -9.76 -46.96 13.11
CA GLU A 121 -10.44 -47.39 11.89
C GLU A 121 -11.96 -47.40 12.15
N SER A 122 -12.73 -46.71 11.33
CA SER A 122 -14.17 -46.95 11.21
C SER A 122 -14.52 -47.27 9.77
N ASN A 123 -14.65 -48.57 9.53
CA ASN A 123 -15.24 -49.18 8.34
C ASN A 123 -16.66 -48.64 8.10
N PHE A 124 -16.89 -48.06 6.91
CA PHE A 124 -18.24 -47.82 6.39
C PHE A 124 -18.65 -49.00 5.50
N PRO A 125 -19.84 -49.61 5.72
CA PRO A 125 -20.33 -50.67 4.86
C PRO A 125 -20.99 -50.07 3.60
N THR A 126 -20.54 -50.56 2.45
CA THR A 126 -21.19 -50.39 1.15
C THR A 126 -22.54 -51.12 1.17
N ILE A 127 -23.66 -50.39 1.19
CA ILE A 127 -24.99 -50.96 0.95
C ILE A 127 -25.45 -50.57 -0.45
N GLU A 128 -25.38 -51.58 -1.31
CA GLU A 128 -26.00 -51.66 -2.63
C GLU A 128 -27.53 -51.73 -2.46
N MET A 129 -28.28 -50.73 -2.97
CA MET A 129 -29.74 -50.80 -3.03
C MET A 129 -30.23 -50.88 -4.47
N GLY A 130 -30.62 -52.10 -4.84
CA GLY A 130 -31.11 -52.48 -6.15
C GLY A 130 -32.47 -51.87 -6.52
N ARG A 131 -32.61 -51.67 -7.83
CA ARG A 131 -33.85 -51.37 -8.54
C ARG A 131 -34.97 -52.35 -8.16
N ARG A 132 -36.09 -51.84 -7.63
CA ARG A 132 -37.39 -52.51 -7.69
C ARG A 132 -38.47 -51.56 -8.20
N LEU A 133 -38.80 -51.74 -9.48
CA LEU A 133 -40.03 -51.26 -10.10
C LEU A 133 -41.25 -51.82 -9.34
N ARG A 134 -42.08 -50.94 -8.77
CA ARG A 134 -43.47 -51.25 -8.43
C ARG A 134 -44.39 -50.31 -9.20
N ARG A 135 -44.94 -50.81 -10.31
CA ARG A 135 -46.15 -50.27 -10.92
C ARG A 135 -47.29 -50.37 -9.91
N ARG A 136 -47.79 -49.21 -9.45
CA ARG A 136 -49.15 -49.10 -8.89
C ARG A 136 -49.99 -48.30 -9.86
N THR A 137 -50.86 -49.01 -10.56
CA THR A 137 -51.99 -48.50 -11.31
C THR A 137 -52.94 -47.80 -10.35
N TYR A 138 -53.05 -46.47 -10.45
CA TYR A 138 -54.14 -45.73 -9.80
C TYR A 138 -55.30 -45.55 -10.78
N SER A 139 -56.45 -45.99 -10.30
CA SER A 139 -57.76 -45.98 -10.93
C SER A 139 -58.24 -44.56 -11.21
N ARG A 140 -58.58 -44.29 -12.47
CA ARG A 140 -59.37 -43.12 -12.91
C ARG A 140 -60.74 -43.19 -12.22
N ARG A 141 -60.94 -42.41 -11.16
CA ARG A 141 -62.27 -41.95 -10.77
C ARG A 141 -62.42 -40.49 -11.19
N SER A 142 -63.46 -40.31 -12.00
CA SER A 142 -63.93 -39.06 -12.58
C SER A 142 -64.19 -38.02 -11.49
N ALA A 143 -63.31 -37.02 -11.39
CA ALA A 143 -63.61 -35.75 -10.76
C ALA A 143 -63.65 -34.71 -11.89
N LYS A 144 -64.87 -34.32 -12.28
CA LYS A 144 -65.13 -33.15 -13.12
C LYS A 144 -64.71 -31.92 -12.31
N ALA A 145 -63.43 -31.57 -12.37
CA ALA A 145 -62.96 -30.27 -11.92
C ALA A 145 -63.54 -29.23 -12.89
N ILE A 146 -64.26 -28.27 -12.34
CA ILE A 146 -64.74 -27.08 -13.04
C ILE A 146 -63.47 -26.33 -13.48
N LEU A 147 -63.10 -26.45 -14.75
CA LEU A 147 -62.08 -25.59 -15.34
C LEU A 147 -62.64 -24.16 -15.32
N PRO A 148 -61.98 -23.21 -14.65
CA PRO A 148 -62.37 -21.81 -14.76
C PRO A 148 -62.36 -21.44 -16.24
N SER A 149 -63.38 -20.69 -16.68
CA SER A 149 -63.48 -20.25 -18.07
C SER A 149 -62.20 -19.50 -18.48
N GLU A 150 -61.76 -19.60 -19.75
CA GLU A 150 -60.58 -18.86 -20.24
C GLU A 150 -60.64 -17.35 -19.91
N SER A 151 -61.85 -16.79 -19.76
CA SER A 151 -62.09 -15.39 -19.36
C SER A 151 -61.83 -15.07 -17.86
N GLU A 152 -61.78 -16.09 -16.99
CA GLU A 152 -61.33 -15.97 -15.60
C GLU A 152 -59.82 -16.16 -15.48
N VAL A 153 -59.21 -16.98 -16.34
CA VAL A 153 -57.75 -17.16 -16.39
C VAL A 153 -57.06 -15.89 -16.90
N GLU A 154 -57.62 -15.20 -17.90
CA GLU A 154 -57.12 -13.88 -18.32
C GLU A 154 -57.33 -12.77 -17.28
N ARG A 155 -58.30 -12.90 -16.36
CA ARG A 155 -58.55 -11.89 -15.31
C ARG A 155 -57.63 -12.00 -14.10
N ILE A 156 -56.92 -13.12 -13.93
CA ILE A 156 -56.01 -13.34 -12.78
C ILE A 156 -54.61 -12.75 -13.05
N ASP A 157 -54.25 -12.50 -14.32
CA ASP A 157 -52.87 -12.19 -14.74
C ASP A 157 -52.45 -10.71 -14.62
N ASP A 158 -53.34 -9.82 -14.15
CA ASP A 158 -53.07 -8.37 -14.03
C ASP A 158 -52.66 -7.92 -12.60
N ARG A 159 -52.44 -8.85 -11.66
CA ARG A 159 -51.97 -8.50 -10.31
C ARG A 159 -50.45 -8.39 -10.28
N PHE A 160 -49.93 -7.20 -9.96
CA PHE A 160 -48.51 -7.01 -9.72
C PHE A 160 -48.19 -7.37 -8.28
N GLU A 161 -47.44 -8.45 -8.07
CA GLU A 161 -46.90 -8.82 -6.78
C GLU A 161 -45.71 -7.90 -6.44
N LEU A 162 -45.75 -7.28 -5.26
CA LEU A 162 -44.62 -6.47 -4.79
C LEU A 162 -43.39 -7.38 -4.56
N PRO A 163 -42.17 -6.90 -4.87
CA PRO A 163 -40.97 -7.70 -4.67
C PRO A 163 -40.80 -8.09 -3.20
N GLU A 164 -40.30 -9.31 -2.96
CA GLU A 164 -40.09 -9.86 -1.62
C GLU A 164 -38.85 -9.23 -0.96
N SER A 165 -38.96 -7.98 -0.50
CA SER A 165 -37.88 -7.32 0.24
C SER A 165 -38.41 -6.40 1.34
N THR A 166 -37.54 -5.99 2.26
CA THR A 166 -37.86 -5.13 3.40
C THR A 166 -38.45 -3.77 3.00
N TYR A 167 -38.12 -3.25 1.81
CA TYR A 167 -38.75 -2.04 1.28
C TYR A 167 -40.25 -2.23 1.01
N THR A 168 -40.72 -3.46 0.77
CA THR A 168 -42.15 -3.75 0.67
C THR A 168 -42.82 -3.54 2.02
N MET A 169 -42.19 -3.90 3.14
CA MET A 169 -42.70 -3.57 4.47
C MET A 169 -42.86 -2.06 4.67
N LEU A 170 -41.92 -1.24 4.17
CA LEU A 170 -42.03 0.22 4.24
C LEU A 170 -43.26 0.76 3.48
N THR A 171 -43.64 0.09 2.38
CA THR A 171 -44.80 0.50 1.59
C THR A 171 -46.13 0.06 2.21
N THR A 172 -46.20 -1.13 2.79
CA THR A 172 -47.46 -1.79 3.19
C THR A 172 -47.82 -1.55 4.65
N GLU A 173 -46.83 -1.43 5.53
CA GLU A 173 -47.05 -1.29 6.97
C GLU A 173 -47.43 0.14 7.39
N LYS A 174 -48.03 0.25 8.58
CA LYS A 174 -48.31 1.57 9.18
C LYS A 174 -47.00 2.23 9.60
N ILE A 175 -46.90 3.54 9.41
CA ILE A 175 -45.78 4.34 9.93
C ILE A 175 -45.69 4.09 11.45
N LEU A 176 -44.49 3.82 11.96
CA LEU A 176 -44.20 3.40 13.35
C LEU A 176 -44.63 1.97 13.72
N SER A 177 -45.10 1.13 12.79
CA SER A 177 -45.23 -0.30 13.07
C SER A 177 -43.84 -0.95 13.17
N ILE A 178 -43.75 -2.10 13.84
CA ILE A 178 -42.51 -2.87 13.94
C ILE A 178 -41.99 -3.22 12.53
N GLY A 179 -42.87 -3.57 11.59
CA GLY A 179 -42.45 -3.86 10.21
C GLY A 179 -41.93 -2.64 9.45
N PHE A 180 -42.53 -1.47 9.67
CA PHE A 180 -42.00 -0.22 9.13
C PHE A 180 -40.62 0.12 9.72
N ALA A 181 -40.44 -0.04 11.04
CA ALA A 181 -39.15 0.17 11.68
C ALA A 181 -38.07 -0.81 11.18
N THR A 182 -38.40 -2.09 11.02
CA THR A 182 -37.49 -3.08 10.42
C THR A 182 -37.13 -2.71 8.99
N GLY A 183 -38.09 -2.24 8.19
CA GLY A 183 -37.82 -1.78 6.82
C GLY A 183 -36.85 -0.59 6.77
N ILE A 184 -36.95 0.37 7.71
CA ILE A 184 -36.02 1.50 7.78
C ILE A 184 -34.63 1.01 8.21
N PHE A 185 -34.57 0.16 9.24
CA PHE A 185 -33.32 -0.42 9.70
C PHE A 185 -32.60 -1.18 8.58
N ALA A 186 -33.33 -2.01 7.83
CA ALA A 186 -32.79 -2.77 6.71
C ALA A 186 -32.32 -1.90 5.53
N ALA A 187 -32.87 -0.69 5.35
CA ALA A 187 -32.37 0.26 4.35
C ALA A 187 -31.14 1.05 4.84
N ILE A 188 -31.10 1.42 6.13
CA ILE A 188 -29.98 2.17 6.72
C ILE A 188 -28.71 1.32 6.78
N LEU A 189 -28.84 0.02 7.08
CA LEU A 189 -27.69 -0.86 7.31
C LEU A 189 -26.79 -1.01 6.06
N PRO A 190 -27.29 -1.39 4.86
CA PRO A 190 -26.50 -1.40 3.64
C PRO A 190 -25.97 -0.01 3.26
N MET A 191 -26.78 1.04 3.44
CA MET A 191 -26.35 2.42 3.15
C MET A 191 -25.15 2.83 4.01
N MET A 192 -25.16 2.52 5.30
CA MET A 192 -24.03 2.77 6.21
C MET A 192 -22.79 1.99 5.79
N CYS A 193 -22.92 0.69 5.48
CA CYS A 193 -21.82 -0.13 4.98
C CYS A 193 -21.21 0.45 3.69
N LEU A 194 -22.05 0.83 2.73
CA LEU A 194 -21.61 1.45 1.47
C LEU A 194 -20.93 2.80 1.71
N ILE A 195 -21.40 3.62 2.65
CA ILE A 195 -20.73 4.87 3.02
C ILE A 195 -19.36 4.59 3.64
N ILE A 196 -19.23 3.60 4.52
CA ILE A 196 -17.95 3.22 5.13
C ILE A 196 -16.96 2.75 4.06
N VAL A 197 -17.39 1.90 3.13
CA VAL A 197 -16.56 1.48 2.00
C VAL A 197 -16.15 2.69 1.17
N PHE A 198 -17.08 3.57 0.82
CA PHE A 198 -16.78 4.78 0.06
C PHE A 198 -15.76 5.68 0.74
N MET A 199 -15.91 5.90 2.05
CA MET A 199 -14.98 6.70 2.84
C MET A 199 -13.59 6.05 2.89
N ASN A 200 -13.52 4.74 3.08
CA ASN A 200 -12.25 4.01 3.05
C ASN A 200 -11.53 4.13 1.70
N GLU A 201 -12.27 4.07 0.59
CA GLU A 201 -11.69 4.26 -0.74
C GLU A 201 -11.23 5.72 -0.99
N ILE A 202 -11.92 6.70 -0.40
CA ILE A 202 -11.54 8.12 -0.48
C ILE A 202 -10.36 8.43 0.44
N ASP A 203 -10.26 7.81 1.61
CA ASP A 203 -9.17 8.04 2.56
C ASP A 203 -7.81 7.58 2.01
N ASN A 204 -7.81 6.70 0.99
CA ASN A 204 -6.62 6.34 0.24
C ASN A 204 -6.13 7.43 -0.73
N ALA A 205 -6.87 8.55 -0.86
CA ALA A 205 -6.51 9.67 -1.71
C ALA A 205 -5.10 10.18 -1.41
N LYS A 206 -4.34 10.44 -2.48
CA LYS A 206 -3.01 11.07 -2.38
C LYS A 206 -3.07 12.46 -2.99
N PRO A 207 -2.20 13.39 -2.55
CA PRO A 207 -2.08 14.69 -3.17
C PRO A 207 -1.87 14.61 -4.69
N GLY A 208 -2.72 15.29 -5.48
CA GLY A 208 -2.75 15.26 -6.95
C GLY A 208 -3.44 14.02 -7.55
N ASN A 209 -3.94 13.12 -6.71
CA ASN A 209 -4.63 11.89 -7.09
C ASN A 209 -5.76 11.57 -6.09
N PRO A 210 -6.88 12.33 -6.12
CA PRO A 210 -7.93 12.27 -5.12
C PRO A 210 -8.70 10.93 -5.10
N LEU A 211 -8.54 10.11 -6.13
CA LEU A 211 -9.13 8.78 -6.21
C LEU A 211 -8.10 7.68 -6.06
N ALA A 212 -6.88 7.98 -5.58
CA ALA A 212 -5.81 6.99 -5.40
C ALA A 212 -5.55 6.11 -6.64
N LEU A 213 -5.83 6.64 -7.85
CA LEU A 213 -5.80 5.86 -9.08
C LEU A 213 -4.39 5.35 -9.32
N PRO A 214 -4.19 4.03 -9.53
CA PRO A 214 -2.88 3.50 -9.82
C PRO A 214 -2.39 4.10 -11.14
N TRP A 215 -1.19 4.67 -11.14
CA TRP A 215 -0.61 5.22 -12.35
C TRP A 215 -0.04 4.10 -13.23
N ASN A 216 -0.62 3.90 -14.42
CA ASN A 216 -0.18 2.85 -15.35
C ASN A 216 -0.56 1.44 -14.90
N VAL A 217 -1.87 1.23 -14.85
CA VAL A 217 -2.44 -0.11 -14.89
C VAL A 217 -1.89 -0.87 -16.10
N GLY A 218 -1.57 -2.15 -15.92
CA GLY A 218 -0.94 -2.97 -16.96
C GLY A 218 -1.65 -2.88 -18.31
N LEU A 219 -0.93 -3.17 -19.41
CA LEU A 219 -1.49 -3.11 -20.77
C LEU A 219 -2.81 -3.89 -20.87
N GLU A 220 -2.95 -4.99 -20.12
CA GLU A 220 -4.18 -5.78 -20.05
C GLU A 220 -5.37 -4.98 -19.53
N VAL A 221 -5.18 -4.24 -18.43
CA VAL A 221 -6.22 -3.41 -17.83
C VAL A 221 -6.49 -2.18 -18.70
N ARG A 222 -5.45 -1.58 -19.27
CA ARG A 222 -5.60 -0.48 -20.24
C ARG A 222 -6.38 -0.93 -21.47
N MET A 223 -6.05 -2.08 -22.04
CA MET A 223 -6.78 -2.63 -23.20
C MET A 223 -8.24 -2.90 -22.85
N ALA A 224 -8.52 -3.39 -21.63
CA ALA A 224 -9.89 -3.54 -21.16
C ALA A 224 -10.63 -2.19 -21.03
N GLN A 225 -9.96 -1.16 -20.51
CA GLN A 225 -10.50 0.21 -20.40
C GLN A 225 -10.70 0.87 -21.79
N TYR A 226 -9.75 0.71 -22.72
CA TYR A 226 -9.80 1.29 -24.07
C TYR A 226 -10.79 0.58 -25.00
N LEU A 227 -10.94 -0.75 -24.90
CA LEU A 227 -11.89 -1.49 -25.74
C LEU A 227 -13.35 -1.32 -25.30
N GLY A 228 -13.60 -0.81 -24.09
CA GLY A 228 -14.93 -0.26 -23.72
C GLY A 228 -15.38 0.84 -24.69
N ARG A 229 -14.45 1.67 -25.17
CA ARG A 229 -14.72 2.70 -26.20
C ARG A 229 -15.07 2.10 -27.55
N SER A 230 -14.38 1.02 -27.95
CA SER A 230 -14.66 0.29 -29.19
C SER A 230 -15.98 -0.49 -29.13
N ALA A 231 -16.32 -1.06 -27.98
CA ALA A 231 -17.59 -1.75 -27.74
C ALA A 231 -18.80 -0.81 -27.85
N ILE A 232 -18.70 0.42 -27.35
CA ILE A 232 -19.74 1.46 -27.50
C ILE A 232 -19.94 1.82 -28.98
N SER A 233 -18.87 1.98 -29.76
CA SER A 233 -18.97 2.20 -31.21
C SER A 233 -19.57 1.01 -31.95
N CYS A 234 -19.32 -0.22 -31.48
CA CYS A 234 -19.92 -1.43 -32.04
C CYS A 234 -21.41 -1.59 -31.67
N LEU A 235 -21.84 -1.15 -30.48
CA LEU A 235 -23.24 -1.18 -30.03
C LEU A 235 -24.15 -0.22 -30.82
N GLN A 236 -23.59 0.78 -31.50
CA GLN A 236 -24.32 1.65 -32.42
C GLN A 236 -24.52 1.06 -33.83
N SER A 237 -23.91 -0.09 -34.15
CA SER A 237 -24.06 -0.72 -35.47
C SER A 237 -25.29 -1.66 -35.52
N PRO A 238 -26.28 -1.42 -36.39
CA PRO A 238 -27.54 -2.17 -36.40
C PRO A 238 -27.46 -3.59 -37.01
N SER A 239 -26.27 -4.15 -37.25
CA SER A 239 -26.11 -5.47 -37.89
C SER A 239 -25.66 -6.55 -36.89
N SER A 240 -26.61 -7.41 -36.51
CA SER A 240 -26.50 -8.37 -35.40
C SER A 240 -25.64 -9.61 -35.67
N SER A 241 -25.21 -9.89 -36.90
CA SER A 241 -24.54 -11.16 -37.23
C SER A 241 -23.01 -11.14 -37.15
N ASN A 242 -22.37 -9.97 -37.15
CA ASN A 242 -20.90 -9.85 -37.09
C ASN A 242 -20.36 -9.46 -35.70
N LEU A 243 -21.25 -9.05 -34.79
CA LEU A 243 -20.92 -8.65 -33.42
C LEU A 243 -20.30 -9.80 -32.62
N LEU A 244 -20.86 -11.02 -32.78
CA LEU A 244 -20.42 -12.19 -32.02
C LEU A 244 -19.02 -12.66 -32.42
N ARG A 245 -18.61 -12.49 -33.70
CA ARG A 245 -17.28 -12.93 -34.16
C ARG A 245 -16.17 -11.93 -33.83
N CYS A 246 -16.45 -10.63 -33.81
CA CYS A 246 -15.50 -9.63 -33.32
C CYS A 246 -15.30 -9.70 -31.80
N VAL A 247 -16.36 -9.99 -31.04
CA VAL A 247 -16.27 -10.10 -29.57
C VAL A 247 -15.58 -11.39 -29.13
N VAL A 248 -15.58 -12.47 -29.91
CA VAL A 248 -15.02 -13.77 -29.49
C VAL A 248 -13.50 -13.90 -29.75
N GLN A 249 -12.91 -13.07 -30.61
CA GLN A 249 -11.51 -13.26 -31.02
C GLN A 249 -10.50 -12.27 -30.38
N SER A 250 -10.97 -11.25 -29.66
CA SER A 250 -10.12 -10.25 -28.95
C SER A 250 -10.19 -10.33 -27.41
N SER A 251 -10.73 -11.41 -26.84
CA SER A 251 -11.50 -11.34 -25.58
C SER A 251 -11.11 -12.27 -24.43
N CYS A 252 -9.88 -12.77 -24.32
CA CYS A 252 -9.57 -13.63 -23.16
C CYS A 252 -9.34 -12.85 -21.84
N PHE A 253 -8.85 -11.60 -21.90
CA PHE A 253 -8.58 -10.79 -20.70
C PHE A 253 -9.37 -9.48 -20.62
N CYS A 254 -9.63 -8.81 -21.76
CA CYS A 254 -10.49 -7.62 -21.82
C CYS A 254 -11.96 -7.90 -21.48
N SER A 255 -12.38 -9.16 -21.60
CA SER A 255 -13.69 -9.59 -21.09
C SER A 255 -13.80 -9.33 -19.59
N LYS A 256 -12.74 -9.48 -18.77
CA LYS A 256 -12.86 -9.56 -17.30
C LYS A 256 -13.30 -8.26 -16.62
N ILE A 257 -12.74 -7.11 -17.02
CA ILE A 257 -13.10 -5.81 -16.40
C ILE A 257 -14.43 -5.30 -16.96
N ILE A 258 -14.63 -5.41 -18.28
CA ILE A 258 -15.93 -5.07 -18.89
C ILE A 258 -17.00 -6.02 -18.37
N SER A 259 -16.71 -7.31 -18.20
CA SER A 259 -17.62 -8.28 -17.62
C SER A 259 -17.87 -7.97 -16.18
N ALA A 260 -16.88 -7.56 -15.38
CA ALA A 260 -17.11 -7.22 -13.98
C ALA A 260 -17.93 -5.94 -13.80
N LEU A 261 -17.72 -4.90 -14.62
CA LEU A 261 -18.61 -3.73 -14.67
C LEU A 261 -19.99 -4.11 -15.18
N LEU A 262 -20.07 -4.92 -16.23
CA LEU A 262 -21.33 -5.38 -16.78
C LEU A 262 -22.06 -6.26 -15.77
N ILE A 263 -21.36 -7.17 -15.10
CA ILE A 263 -21.86 -8.05 -14.04
C ILE A 263 -22.34 -7.18 -12.91
N GLY A 264 -21.55 -6.22 -12.40
CA GLY A 264 -21.98 -5.32 -11.33
C GLY A 264 -23.21 -4.48 -11.72
N VAL A 265 -23.24 -3.91 -12.94
CA VAL A 265 -24.41 -3.17 -13.44
C VAL A 265 -25.63 -4.09 -13.68
N LEU A 266 -25.41 -5.35 -14.04
CA LEU A 266 -26.49 -6.33 -14.23
C LEU A 266 -26.95 -6.96 -12.91
N MET A 267 -26.07 -7.03 -11.93
CA MET A 267 -26.35 -7.52 -10.57
C MET A 267 -27.14 -6.49 -9.78
N GLU A 268 -26.95 -5.20 -10.08
CA GLU A 268 -27.71 -4.14 -9.47
C GLU A 268 -29.21 -4.26 -9.82
N ASN A 269 -29.97 -4.78 -8.86
CA ASN A 269 -31.41 -4.97 -8.97
C ASN A 269 -32.21 -3.85 -8.30
N GLU A 270 -31.55 -3.02 -7.48
CA GLU A 270 -32.23 -1.97 -6.73
C GLU A 270 -32.73 -0.80 -7.60
N ILE A 271 -31.95 -0.36 -8.60
CA ILE A 271 -32.39 0.70 -9.54
C ILE A 271 -33.64 0.31 -10.36
N PRO A 272 -33.69 -0.82 -11.08
CA PRO A 272 -34.85 -1.16 -11.89
C PRO A 272 -36.08 -1.39 -11.03
N GLN A 273 -35.94 -2.03 -9.87
CA GLN A 273 -37.04 -2.25 -8.94
C GLN A 273 -37.56 -0.93 -8.39
N GLY A 274 -36.67 -0.02 -7.98
CA GLY A 274 -37.04 1.34 -7.54
C GLY A 274 -37.80 2.11 -8.62
N LEU A 275 -37.31 2.12 -9.86
CA LEU A 275 -37.98 2.77 -11.00
C LEU A 275 -39.31 2.10 -11.36
N GLU A 276 -39.41 0.78 -11.26
CA GLU A 276 -40.65 0.04 -11.51
C GLU A 276 -41.71 0.38 -10.45
N ILE A 277 -41.33 0.46 -9.18
CA ILE A 277 -42.22 0.86 -8.08
C ILE A 277 -42.70 2.31 -8.27
N ILE A 278 -41.82 3.24 -8.68
CA ILE A 278 -42.22 4.62 -9.01
C ILE A 278 -43.19 4.64 -10.18
N GLY A 279 -42.91 3.87 -11.24
CA GLY A 279 -43.80 3.74 -12.39
C GLY A 279 -45.18 3.24 -11.99
N LYS A 280 -45.25 2.24 -11.10
CA LYS A 280 -46.51 1.69 -10.57
C LYS A 280 -47.23 2.66 -9.64
N GLY A 281 -46.51 3.40 -8.81
CA GLY A 281 -47.07 4.50 -8.01
C GLY A 281 -47.70 5.57 -8.90
N ALA A 282 -47.00 6.02 -9.94
CA ALA A 282 -47.51 7.00 -10.89
C ALA A 282 -48.78 6.50 -11.61
N GLU A 283 -48.82 5.21 -11.97
CA GLU A 283 -50.00 4.54 -12.54
C GLU A 283 -51.21 4.59 -11.59
N GLN A 284 -50.98 4.30 -10.30
CA GLN A 284 -52.02 4.35 -9.28
C GLN A 284 -52.54 5.78 -9.06
N SER A 285 -51.64 6.77 -9.08
CA SER A 285 -52.02 8.18 -8.98
C SER A 285 -52.87 8.65 -10.16
N LEU A 286 -52.58 8.17 -11.38
CA LEU A 286 -53.31 8.53 -12.59
C LEU A 286 -54.71 7.90 -12.66
N SER A 287 -54.86 6.66 -12.18
CA SER A 287 -56.13 5.93 -12.17
C SER A 287 -57.15 6.43 -11.13
N ARG A 288 -56.80 7.45 -10.33
CA ARG A 288 -57.61 8.00 -9.22
C ARG A 288 -58.05 6.95 -8.18
N CYS A 289 -57.43 5.77 -8.17
CA CYS A 289 -57.73 4.69 -7.23
C CYS A 289 -56.69 4.68 -6.11
N THR A 290 -56.80 5.62 -5.17
CA THR A 290 -55.80 5.82 -4.10
C THR A 290 -56.05 4.89 -2.91
N ARG A 291 -55.72 3.61 -3.06
CA ARG A 291 -55.65 2.69 -1.91
C ARG A 291 -54.44 2.99 -1.02
N PHE A 292 -53.35 3.50 -1.60
CA PHE A 292 -52.14 3.90 -0.90
C PHE A 292 -51.79 5.36 -1.18
N SER A 293 -51.17 6.01 -0.20
CA SER A 293 -50.64 7.36 -0.37
C SER A 293 -49.37 7.32 -1.23
N MET A 294 -49.28 8.17 -2.25
CA MET A 294 -48.09 8.26 -3.13
C MET A 294 -46.78 8.44 -2.34
N LYS A 295 -46.83 9.17 -1.23
CA LYS A 295 -45.65 9.38 -0.37
C LYS A 295 -45.09 8.05 0.19
N ARG A 296 -45.95 7.05 0.43
CA ARG A 296 -45.55 5.74 0.95
C ARG A 296 -44.93 4.82 -0.11
N ILE A 297 -45.25 5.05 -1.39
CA ILE A 297 -44.68 4.28 -2.50
C ILE A 297 -43.37 4.91 -2.97
N VAL A 298 -43.34 6.25 -3.05
CA VAL A 298 -42.18 7.00 -3.54
C VAL A 298 -41.01 6.92 -2.56
N LEU A 299 -41.24 7.00 -1.24
CA LEU A 299 -40.16 7.01 -0.26
C LEU A 299 -39.29 5.72 -0.31
N PRO A 300 -39.84 4.50 -0.24
CA PRO A 300 -39.03 3.28 -0.29
C PRO A 300 -38.35 3.09 -1.64
N ALA A 301 -39.00 3.52 -2.73
CA ALA A 301 -38.39 3.48 -4.06
C ALA A 301 -37.21 4.45 -4.19
N LEU A 302 -37.28 5.64 -3.60
CA LEU A 302 -36.14 6.57 -3.54
C LEU A 302 -35.01 6.00 -2.68
N LEU A 303 -35.31 5.36 -1.56
CA LEU A 303 -34.29 4.71 -0.72
C LEU A 303 -33.55 3.59 -1.49
N ARG A 304 -34.29 2.73 -2.20
CA ARG A 304 -33.70 1.73 -3.11
C ARG A 304 -32.79 2.35 -4.15
N LEU A 305 -33.25 3.41 -4.83
CA LEU A 305 -32.44 4.12 -5.82
C LEU A 305 -31.17 4.70 -5.19
N CYS A 306 -31.24 5.27 -3.99
CA CYS A 306 -30.06 5.78 -3.28
C CYS A 306 -29.06 4.66 -2.98
N VAL A 307 -29.52 3.49 -2.50
CA VAL A 307 -28.64 2.34 -2.22
C VAL A 307 -28.00 1.82 -3.51
N GLY A 308 -28.76 1.63 -4.59
CA GLY A 308 -28.24 1.20 -5.89
C GLY A 308 -27.19 2.16 -6.46
N TYR A 309 -27.47 3.46 -6.47
CA TYR A 309 -26.49 4.45 -6.94
C TYR A 309 -25.23 4.52 -6.06
N MET A 310 -25.34 4.37 -4.74
CA MET A 310 -24.16 4.29 -3.87
C MET A 310 -23.34 3.03 -4.15
N PHE A 311 -23.99 1.89 -4.40
CA PHE A 311 -23.33 0.67 -4.84
C PHE A 311 -22.59 0.88 -6.16
N LEU A 312 -23.23 1.49 -7.18
CA LEU A 312 -22.58 1.78 -8.46
C LEU A 312 -21.37 2.71 -8.33
N VAL A 313 -21.45 3.73 -7.46
CA VAL A 313 -20.33 4.64 -7.19
C VAL A 313 -19.17 3.91 -6.53
N ASN A 314 -19.44 3.07 -5.51
CA ASN A 314 -18.41 2.26 -4.87
C ASN A 314 -17.77 1.27 -5.84
N LEU A 315 -18.59 0.53 -6.58
CA LEU A 315 -18.12 -0.36 -7.64
C LEU A 315 -17.22 0.38 -8.62
N PHE A 316 -17.62 1.57 -9.07
CA PHE A 316 -16.83 2.37 -9.98
C PHE A 316 -15.47 2.77 -9.38
N VAL A 317 -15.45 3.26 -8.13
CA VAL A 317 -14.21 3.67 -7.45
C VAL A 317 -13.29 2.48 -7.24
N SER A 318 -13.77 1.36 -6.69
CA SER A 318 -12.95 0.16 -6.47
C SER A 318 -12.38 -0.39 -7.77
N VAL A 319 -13.17 -0.41 -8.85
CA VAL A 319 -12.68 -0.80 -10.20
C VAL A 319 -11.63 0.18 -10.73
N ALA A 320 -11.76 1.47 -10.45
CA ALA A 320 -10.81 2.49 -10.88
C ALA A 320 -9.49 2.44 -10.07
N GLN A 321 -9.55 2.08 -8.79
CA GLN A 321 -8.42 1.99 -7.86
C GLN A 321 -7.65 0.67 -7.96
N SER A 322 -8.31 -0.40 -8.39
CA SER A 322 -7.71 -1.72 -8.36
C SER A 322 -6.54 -1.86 -9.34
N SER A 323 -5.38 -2.28 -8.81
CA SER A 323 -4.19 -2.66 -9.59
C SER A 323 -4.21 -4.13 -10.04
N SER A 324 -5.06 -4.96 -9.42
CA SER A 324 -5.13 -6.40 -9.63
C SER A 324 -6.57 -6.89 -9.80
N VAL A 325 -6.80 -7.68 -10.84
CA VAL A 325 -8.13 -8.25 -11.14
C VAL A 325 -8.71 -9.05 -9.97
N ILE A 326 -7.87 -9.70 -9.16
CA ILE A 326 -8.31 -10.50 -8.01
C ILE A 326 -8.90 -9.61 -6.92
N ASN A 327 -8.20 -8.52 -6.58
CA ASN A 327 -8.68 -7.56 -5.58
C ASN A 327 -10.02 -6.97 -6.02
N MET A 328 -10.13 -6.63 -7.31
CA MET A 328 -11.39 -6.15 -7.89
C MET A 328 -12.55 -7.14 -7.72
N PHE A 329 -12.33 -8.46 -7.87
CA PHE A 329 -13.37 -9.45 -7.63
C PHE A 329 -13.76 -9.56 -6.15
N TYR A 330 -12.80 -9.46 -5.23
CA TYR A 330 -13.10 -9.45 -3.80
C TYR A 330 -13.95 -8.25 -3.41
N ASP A 331 -13.65 -7.08 -3.95
CA ASP A 331 -14.44 -5.86 -3.70
C ASP A 331 -15.87 -6.00 -4.24
N ILE A 332 -16.03 -6.57 -5.45
CA ILE A 332 -17.35 -6.83 -6.05
C ILE A 332 -18.16 -7.79 -5.20
N LEU A 333 -17.57 -8.90 -4.74
CA LEU A 333 -18.25 -9.87 -3.89
C LEU A 333 -18.65 -9.28 -2.53
N ALA A 334 -17.80 -8.44 -1.95
CA ALA A 334 -18.11 -7.74 -0.71
C ALA A 334 -19.28 -6.76 -0.90
N LEU A 335 -19.29 -6.00 -2.00
CA LEU A 335 -20.39 -5.09 -2.33
C LEU A 335 -21.70 -5.85 -2.60
N GLU A 336 -21.66 -6.98 -3.31
CA GLU A 336 -22.82 -7.86 -3.53
C GLU A 336 -23.40 -8.38 -2.22
N PHE A 337 -22.53 -8.78 -1.28
CA PHE A 337 -22.99 -9.21 0.03
C PHE A 337 -23.76 -8.10 0.75
N VAL A 338 -23.27 -6.85 0.68
CA VAL A 338 -23.93 -5.69 1.31
C VAL A 338 -25.30 -5.41 0.70
N GLU A 339 -25.45 -5.54 -0.62
CA GLU A 339 -26.74 -5.39 -1.31
C GLU A 339 -27.75 -6.46 -0.84
N ASN A 340 -27.30 -7.71 -0.67
CA ASN A 340 -28.17 -8.84 -0.27
C ASN A 340 -28.64 -8.83 1.21
N ILE A 341 -28.16 -7.90 2.05
CA ILE A 341 -28.51 -7.88 3.48
C ILE A 341 -30.01 -7.68 3.71
N ASP A 342 -30.66 -6.83 2.90
CA ASP A 342 -32.07 -6.53 3.09
C ASP A 342 -32.95 -7.75 2.76
N ASP A 343 -32.63 -8.47 1.68
CA ASP A 343 -33.28 -9.73 1.30
C ASP A 343 -33.13 -10.81 2.38
N VAL A 344 -31.95 -10.91 3.00
CA VAL A 344 -31.72 -11.81 4.14
C VAL A 344 -32.61 -11.43 5.32
N ILE A 345 -32.70 -10.14 5.65
CA ILE A 345 -33.58 -9.65 6.74
C ILE A 345 -35.05 -9.96 6.41
N PHE A 346 -35.48 -9.77 5.16
CA PHE A 346 -36.82 -10.11 4.72
C PHE A 346 -37.10 -11.62 4.82
N GLY A 347 -36.17 -12.46 4.37
CA GLY A 347 -36.26 -13.92 4.45
C GLY A 347 -36.36 -14.44 5.89
N LEU A 348 -35.55 -13.87 6.80
CA LEU A 348 -35.63 -14.17 8.23
C LEU A 348 -36.97 -13.74 8.85
N SER A 349 -37.47 -12.57 8.43
CA SER A 349 -38.77 -12.05 8.82
C SER A 349 -39.92 -12.96 8.36
N LYS A 350 -39.84 -13.47 7.13
CA LYS A 350 -40.82 -14.37 6.51
C LYS A 350 -40.87 -15.73 7.20
N ARG A 351 -39.72 -16.26 7.61
CA ARG A 351 -39.63 -17.48 8.41
C ARG A 351 -40.18 -17.28 9.84
N GLY A 352 -40.11 -16.05 10.36
CA GLY A 352 -40.70 -15.66 11.64
C GLY A 352 -39.71 -15.54 12.79
N PHE A 353 -38.41 -15.46 12.50
CA PHE A 353 -37.35 -15.32 13.51
C PHE A 353 -37.53 -14.05 14.35
N PHE A 354 -38.00 -12.95 13.75
CA PHE A 354 -38.28 -11.68 14.45
C PHE A 354 -39.71 -11.58 15.02
N GLY A 355 -40.43 -12.70 15.08
CA GLY A 355 -41.75 -12.81 15.68
C GLY A 355 -42.93 -12.78 14.71
N ARG A 356 -44.11 -13.17 15.22
CA ARG A 356 -45.34 -13.39 14.44
C ARG A 356 -45.87 -12.12 13.76
N LYS A 357 -45.66 -10.95 14.37
CA LYS A 357 -46.09 -9.67 13.81
C LYS A 357 -45.34 -9.36 12.51
N LEU A 358 -44.03 -9.62 12.49
CA LEU A 358 -43.21 -9.36 11.31
C LEU A 358 -43.44 -10.41 10.21
N LYS A 359 -43.65 -11.68 10.59
CA LYS A 359 -44.12 -12.73 9.67
C LYS A 359 -45.47 -12.41 9.02
N ALA A 360 -46.33 -11.65 9.71
CA ALA A 360 -47.59 -11.19 9.12
C ALA A 360 -47.38 -10.03 8.13
N ALA A 361 -46.37 -9.18 8.35
CA ALA A 361 -45.99 -8.07 7.47
C ALA A 361 -45.30 -8.52 6.16
N THR A 362 -44.70 -9.72 6.13
CA THR A 362 -44.09 -10.33 4.92
C THR A 362 -45.09 -11.06 4.03
N ARG A 363 -46.39 -10.94 4.27
CA ARG A 363 -47.38 -11.62 3.42
C ARG A 363 -47.35 -11.01 2.01
N PRO A 364 -47.56 -11.80 0.95
CA PRO A 364 -47.55 -11.27 -0.40
C PRO A 364 -48.63 -10.20 -0.56
N HIS A 365 -48.23 -9.06 -1.13
CA HIS A 365 -49.10 -7.91 -1.33
C HIS A 365 -49.21 -7.64 -2.84
N PHE A 366 -50.46 -7.51 -3.30
CA PHE A 366 -50.76 -7.31 -4.72
C PHE A 366 -51.25 -5.87 -4.96
N ILE A 367 -50.71 -5.24 -6.00
CA ILE A 367 -51.22 -4.00 -6.56
C ILE A 367 -52.09 -4.37 -7.78
N GLU A 368 -53.37 -3.97 -7.74
CA GLU A 368 -54.27 -4.12 -8.89
C GLU A 368 -53.85 -3.14 -9.99
N SER A 369 -53.42 -3.68 -11.15
CA SER A 369 -53.11 -2.89 -12.35
C SER A 369 -54.41 -2.49 -13.06
N SER A 370 -54.51 -1.24 -13.51
CA SER A 370 -55.60 -0.81 -14.38
C SER A 370 -55.35 -1.27 -15.83
N ARG A 371 -56.40 -1.55 -16.62
CA ARG A 371 -56.27 -1.94 -18.04
C ARG A 371 -55.61 -0.85 -18.91
N GLU A 372 -55.65 0.42 -18.48
CA GLU A 372 -54.94 1.53 -19.12
C GLU A 372 -53.40 1.49 -18.89
N SER A 373 -52.89 0.58 -18.06
CA SER A 373 -51.47 0.46 -17.68
C SER A 373 -50.53 0.09 -18.81
N ASN A 374 -51.03 -0.50 -19.89
CA ASN A 374 -50.20 -1.01 -20.99
C ASN A 374 -49.36 0.09 -21.67
N ARG A 375 -49.77 1.36 -21.61
CA ARG A 375 -48.96 2.49 -22.09
C ARG A 375 -47.83 2.83 -21.11
N LEU A 376 -48.14 2.90 -19.81
CA LEU A 376 -47.17 3.26 -18.78
C LEU A 376 -46.14 2.15 -18.58
N ARG A 377 -46.54 0.87 -18.56
CA ARG A 377 -45.63 -0.29 -18.49
C ARG A 377 -44.59 -0.28 -19.61
N ARG A 378 -44.99 0.06 -20.84
CA ARG A 378 -44.06 0.21 -21.98
C ARG A 378 -43.11 1.39 -21.78
N TRP A 379 -43.60 2.49 -21.20
CA TRP A 379 -42.76 3.64 -20.90
C TRP A 379 -41.75 3.32 -19.79
N THR A 380 -42.17 2.75 -18.66
CA THR A 380 -41.30 2.32 -17.56
C THR A 380 -40.20 1.36 -18.04
N LYS A 381 -40.55 0.35 -18.84
CA LYS A 381 -39.55 -0.56 -19.43
C LYS A 381 -38.53 0.17 -20.32
N ARG A 382 -38.95 1.19 -21.07
CA ARG A 382 -38.04 2.02 -21.88
C ARG A 382 -37.17 2.92 -21.01
N THR A 383 -37.75 3.50 -19.95
CA THR A 383 -37.05 4.35 -18.99
C THR A 383 -35.98 3.56 -18.24
N ILE A 384 -36.29 2.37 -17.72
CA ILE A 384 -35.31 1.49 -17.05
C ILE A 384 -34.16 1.16 -17.99
N ARG A 385 -34.44 0.75 -19.24
CA ARG A 385 -33.40 0.49 -20.25
C ARG A 385 -32.54 1.72 -20.53
N PHE A 386 -33.16 2.90 -20.58
CA PHE A 386 -32.44 4.16 -20.77
C PHE A 386 -31.47 4.44 -19.62
N PHE A 387 -31.92 4.30 -18.36
CA PHE A 387 -31.06 4.50 -17.18
C PHE A 387 -29.88 3.54 -17.15
N TYR A 388 -30.09 2.26 -17.47
CA TYR A 388 -28.98 1.30 -17.56
C TYR A 388 -27.94 1.67 -18.62
N ILE A 389 -28.39 2.01 -19.83
CA ILE A 389 -27.50 2.42 -20.92
C ILE A 389 -26.77 3.73 -20.54
N PHE A 390 -27.47 4.65 -19.86
CA PHE A 390 -26.90 5.90 -19.40
C PHE A 390 -25.83 5.69 -18.33
N ASN A 391 -26.11 4.92 -17.27
CA ASN A 391 -25.17 4.61 -16.20
C ASN A 391 -23.94 3.86 -16.75
N MET A 392 -24.16 2.87 -17.61
CA MET A 392 -23.07 2.14 -18.27
C MET A 392 -22.21 3.09 -19.13
N GLY A 393 -22.82 3.98 -19.90
CA GLY A 393 -22.12 4.97 -20.72
C GLY A 393 -21.33 5.98 -19.87
N LEU A 394 -21.89 6.42 -18.74
CA LEU A 394 -21.24 7.32 -17.79
C LEU A 394 -20.00 6.66 -17.16
N SER A 395 -20.15 5.45 -16.62
CA SER A 395 -19.04 4.71 -15.99
C SER A 395 -17.92 4.40 -16.99
N LEU A 396 -18.26 3.94 -18.20
CA LEU A 396 -17.27 3.69 -19.25
C LEU A 396 -16.59 4.99 -19.72
N GLY A 397 -17.33 6.09 -19.82
CA GLY A 397 -16.79 7.40 -20.16
C GLY A 397 -15.81 7.91 -19.11
N ALA A 398 -16.15 7.79 -17.84
CA ALA A 398 -15.30 8.19 -16.72
C ALA A 398 -14.04 7.31 -16.61
N LEU A 399 -14.15 5.98 -16.76
CA LEU A 399 -13.00 5.08 -16.82
C LEU A 399 -12.10 5.38 -18.03
N SER A 400 -12.68 5.67 -19.19
CA SER A 400 -11.91 6.05 -20.38
C SER A 400 -11.15 7.36 -20.16
N TYR A 401 -11.77 8.34 -19.50
CA TYR A 401 -11.13 9.60 -19.12
C TYR A 401 -9.97 9.37 -18.15
N PHE A 402 -10.16 8.54 -17.13
CA PHE A 402 -9.12 8.21 -16.17
C PHE A 402 -7.98 7.40 -16.79
N ALA A 403 -8.27 6.42 -17.64
CA ALA A 403 -7.27 5.67 -18.40
C ALA A 403 -6.41 6.60 -19.28
N MET A 404 -7.03 7.60 -19.92
CA MET A 404 -6.32 8.59 -20.70
C MET A 404 -5.39 9.45 -19.82
N ARG A 405 -5.86 9.91 -18.65
CA ARG A 405 -5.05 10.69 -17.69
C ARG A 405 -3.91 9.87 -17.08
N GLN A 406 -4.14 8.58 -16.79
CA GLN A 406 -3.12 7.62 -16.34
C GLN A 406 -2.06 7.39 -17.43
N ASN A 407 -2.47 7.30 -18.70
CA ASN A 407 -1.56 7.17 -19.84
C ASN A 407 -0.67 8.41 -20.03
N GLN A 408 -1.24 9.59 -19.82
CA GLN A 408 -0.50 10.85 -19.83
C GLN A 408 0.47 10.98 -18.65
N GLY A 409 0.45 10.06 -17.68
CA GLY A 409 1.29 10.12 -16.49
C GLY A 409 0.87 11.24 -15.52
N THR A 410 -0.36 11.74 -15.62
CA THR A 410 -0.85 12.87 -14.80
C THR A 410 -0.75 12.58 -13.31
N TYR A 411 -1.00 11.32 -12.92
CA TYR A 411 -1.01 10.86 -11.53
C TYR A 411 0.34 10.30 -11.05
N ARG A 412 1.41 10.43 -11.85
CA ARG A 412 2.75 9.99 -11.46
C ARG A 412 3.38 11.02 -10.56
N CYS A 413 4.24 10.52 -9.67
CA CYS A 413 5.05 11.42 -8.88
C CYS A 413 6.15 12.03 -9.75
N LYS A 414 6.08 13.34 -9.99
CA LYS A 414 7.09 14.06 -10.78
C LYS A 414 8.40 14.28 -10.04
N VAL A 415 8.36 14.39 -8.72
CA VAL A 415 9.53 14.64 -7.86
C VAL A 415 9.57 13.59 -6.77
N VAL A 416 10.60 12.77 -6.73
CA VAL A 416 10.79 11.73 -5.72
C VAL A 416 12.01 12.04 -4.85
N ALA A 417 11.93 11.73 -3.56
CA ALA A 417 13.05 11.72 -2.63
C ALA A 417 13.56 10.29 -2.52
N VAL A 418 14.85 10.09 -2.77
CA VAL A 418 15.49 8.78 -2.72
C VAL A 418 16.43 8.75 -1.53
N SER A 419 16.37 7.68 -0.74
CA SER A 419 17.28 7.43 0.37
C SER A 419 17.88 6.03 0.24
N PHE A 420 19.18 6.00 -0.02
CA PHE A 420 20.03 4.82 0.03
C PHE A 420 20.57 4.61 1.46
N GLY A 421 20.94 3.36 1.75
CA GLY A 421 21.64 3.00 2.99
C GLY A 421 23.12 3.41 2.98
N ASP A 422 23.84 3.00 4.02
CA ASP A 422 25.26 3.33 4.24
C ASP A 422 26.23 2.42 3.47
N GLU A 423 25.79 1.92 2.33
CA GLU A 423 26.56 0.95 1.59
C GLU A 423 27.71 1.64 0.86
N VAL A 424 28.83 0.94 0.75
CA VAL A 424 30.07 1.48 0.22
C VAL A 424 30.66 0.56 -0.84
N TRP A 425 31.23 1.15 -1.88
CA TRP A 425 31.95 0.46 -2.95
C TRP A 425 33.36 1.03 -3.09
N GLU A 426 34.36 0.32 -2.58
CA GLU A 426 35.75 0.81 -2.43
C GLU A 426 36.53 1.01 -3.73
N ASP A 427 36.14 0.27 -4.77
CA ASP A 427 36.94 0.08 -5.99
C ASP A 427 36.17 0.49 -7.25
N ALA A 428 35.31 1.51 -7.17
CA ALA A 428 34.48 1.95 -8.28
C ALA A 428 35.31 2.62 -9.38
N TYR A 429 35.09 2.25 -10.65
CA TYR A 429 35.81 2.85 -11.77
C TYR A 429 35.14 4.17 -12.21
N VAL A 430 35.91 5.25 -12.29
CA VAL A 430 35.42 6.57 -12.73
C VAL A 430 36.05 6.96 -14.06
N GLU A 431 35.21 7.27 -15.06
CA GLU A 431 35.53 7.28 -16.50
C GLU A 431 36.61 8.30 -16.90
N ASP A 432 36.59 9.51 -16.34
CA ASP A 432 37.51 10.59 -16.77
C ASP A 432 38.99 10.31 -16.47
N VAL A 433 39.30 9.43 -15.51
CA VAL A 433 40.68 9.20 -15.04
C VAL A 433 41.05 7.71 -14.97
N MET A 434 40.11 6.81 -15.30
CA MET A 434 40.25 5.35 -15.07
C MET A 434 40.73 5.05 -13.64
N GLU A 435 40.27 5.88 -12.71
CA GLU A 435 40.67 5.84 -11.31
C GLU A 435 39.67 5.00 -10.53
N LYS A 436 40.18 4.21 -9.58
CA LYS A 436 39.33 3.53 -8.59
C LYS A 436 39.05 4.50 -7.46
N ARG A 437 37.78 4.77 -7.15
CA ARG A 437 37.33 5.65 -6.07
C ARG A 437 36.38 4.93 -5.12
N LEU A 438 36.33 5.41 -3.89
CA LEU A 438 35.34 5.02 -2.90
C LEU A 438 34.00 5.69 -3.27
N VAL A 439 32.98 4.89 -3.56
CA VAL A 439 31.60 5.36 -3.74
C VAL A 439 30.82 5.05 -2.47
N ILE A 440 30.20 6.08 -1.90
CA ILE A 440 29.29 5.95 -0.74
C ILE A 440 27.89 6.19 -1.26
N TYR A 441 27.00 5.21 -1.17
CA TYR A 441 25.67 5.29 -1.80
C TYR A 441 24.78 6.38 -1.20
N SER A 442 24.92 6.68 0.09
CA SER A 442 24.20 7.77 0.73
C SER A 442 24.46 9.14 0.07
N HIS A 443 25.61 9.34 -0.58
CA HIS A 443 25.92 10.57 -1.33
C HIS A 443 25.00 10.82 -2.53
N PHE A 444 24.16 9.86 -2.90
CA PHE A 444 23.15 10.02 -3.95
C PHE A 444 21.74 10.22 -3.39
N ASN A 445 21.58 10.33 -2.07
CA ASN A 445 20.29 10.59 -1.42
C ASN A 445 19.69 11.93 -1.89
N GLY A 446 18.41 12.19 -1.66
CA GLY A 446 17.78 13.48 -1.95
C GLY A 446 16.89 13.45 -3.19
N ILE A 447 16.75 14.59 -3.85
CA ILE A 447 15.63 14.83 -4.77
C ILE A 447 15.99 14.40 -6.20
N TYR A 448 15.09 13.66 -6.83
CA TYR A 448 15.13 13.30 -8.24
C TYR A 448 13.85 13.78 -8.92
N GLU A 449 13.99 14.40 -10.08
CA GLU A 449 12.87 14.95 -10.83
C GLU A 449 12.71 14.26 -12.19
N GLU A 450 11.47 13.92 -12.52
CA GLU A 450 11.06 13.39 -13.81
C GLU A 450 11.36 14.42 -14.91
N GLN A 451 12.15 14.01 -15.91
CA GLN A 451 12.41 14.85 -17.06
C GLN A 451 11.17 14.96 -17.95
N PRO A 452 10.64 16.17 -18.18
CA PRO A 452 9.45 16.34 -19.00
C PRO A 452 9.74 15.95 -20.45
N ASN A 453 8.87 15.12 -21.03
CA ASN A 453 8.94 14.65 -22.41
C ASN A 453 10.10 13.70 -22.76
N GLU A 454 10.95 13.34 -21.80
CA GLU A 454 11.99 12.33 -21.99
C GLU A 454 11.55 10.99 -21.43
N LEU A 455 11.14 10.09 -22.33
CA LEU A 455 10.86 8.70 -21.97
C LEU A 455 12.07 7.84 -22.33
N HIS A 456 12.62 7.14 -21.35
CA HIS A 456 13.64 6.11 -21.54
C HIS A 456 12.93 4.76 -21.65
N HIS A 457 12.96 4.13 -22.83
CA HIS A 457 12.20 2.90 -23.12
C HIS A 457 10.70 2.99 -22.74
N ASN A 458 10.03 4.09 -23.13
CA ASN A 458 8.63 4.39 -22.79
C ASN A 458 8.33 4.55 -21.30
N ARG A 459 9.34 4.72 -20.45
CA ARG A 459 9.21 4.94 -19.00
C ARG A 459 9.79 6.29 -18.60
N PRO A 460 9.29 6.90 -17.51
CA PRO A 460 9.86 8.16 -17.03
C PRO A 460 11.32 7.98 -16.61
N ARG A 461 12.10 9.04 -16.84
CA ARG A 461 13.50 9.17 -16.43
C ARG A 461 13.57 10.17 -15.29
N TYR A 462 14.10 9.75 -14.14
CA TYR A 462 14.28 10.62 -12.99
C TYR A 462 15.75 11.02 -12.90
N ILE A 463 16.01 12.32 -12.84
CA ILE A 463 17.37 12.88 -12.76
C ILE A 463 17.56 13.55 -11.41
N GLU A 464 18.68 13.24 -10.79
CA GLU A 464 19.11 13.84 -9.55
C GLU A 464 19.16 15.37 -9.65
N ARG A 465 18.66 16.05 -8.62
CA ARG A 465 18.72 17.50 -8.48
C ARG A 465 19.84 17.89 -7.51
N ASN A 466 20.27 19.14 -7.64
CA ASN A 466 21.26 19.75 -6.78
C ASN A 466 20.85 19.63 -5.30
N LYS A 467 21.81 19.25 -4.45
CA LYS A 467 21.55 18.98 -3.03
C LYS A 467 21.32 20.24 -2.21
N VAL A 468 21.71 21.40 -2.74
CA VAL A 468 21.63 22.70 -2.06
C VAL A 468 20.25 23.32 -2.25
N ASP A 469 19.87 23.57 -3.50
CA ASP A 469 18.67 24.34 -3.88
C ASP A 469 17.60 23.50 -4.60
N GLY A 470 17.89 22.22 -4.86
CA GLY A 470 17.04 21.35 -5.66
C GLY A 470 16.95 21.78 -7.14
N ALA A 471 17.76 22.72 -7.61
CA ALA A 471 17.79 23.10 -9.02
C ALA A 471 18.48 22.01 -9.86
N PRO A 472 18.34 22.05 -11.21
CA PRO A 472 19.20 21.25 -12.07
C PRO A 472 20.69 21.59 -11.82
N PHE A 473 21.57 20.59 -11.82
CA PHE A 473 23.02 20.82 -11.76
C PHE A 473 23.48 21.71 -12.91
N LYS A 474 24.42 22.64 -12.66
CA LYS A 474 25.00 23.48 -13.72
C LYS A 474 25.98 22.67 -14.57
N HIS A 475 26.40 23.27 -15.68
CA HIS A 475 27.33 22.64 -16.62
C HIS A 475 28.61 22.15 -15.93
N GLY A 476 28.94 20.87 -16.14
CA GLY A 476 30.16 20.24 -15.63
C GLY A 476 29.92 19.15 -14.58
N VAL A 477 28.78 19.17 -13.89
CA VAL A 477 28.40 18.10 -12.96
C VAL A 477 27.41 17.16 -13.63
N THR A 478 27.79 15.89 -13.75
CA THR A 478 26.88 14.85 -14.23
C THR A 478 25.99 14.40 -13.07
N PRO A 479 24.65 14.45 -13.21
CA PRO A 479 23.74 13.90 -12.21
C PRO A 479 23.62 12.38 -12.34
N ALA A 480 23.30 11.71 -11.23
CA ALA A 480 22.79 10.35 -11.26
C ALA A 480 21.35 10.31 -11.81
N GLU A 481 20.93 9.13 -12.26
CA GLU A 481 19.59 8.93 -12.80
C GLU A 481 18.99 7.58 -12.43
N ILE A 482 17.67 7.56 -12.33
CA ILE A 482 16.87 6.33 -12.21
C ILE A 482 16.08 6.18 -13.49
N VAL A 483 16.36 5.09 -14.22
CA VAL A 483 15.73 4.78 -15.51
C VAL A 483 15.32 3.32 -15.57
N TYR A 484 14.38 3.01 -16.45
CA TYR A 484 14.07 1.62 -16.73
C TYR A 484 14.99 1.07 -17.82
N CYS A 485 15.59 -0.09 -17.55
CA CYS A 485 16.40 -0.83 -18.52
C CYS A 485 15.57 -1.97 -19.11
N GLN A 486 15.36 -1.92 -20.44
CA GLN A 486 14.57 -2.93 -21.13
C GLN A 486 15.28 -4.29 -21.24
N GLU A 487 16.61 -4.30 -21.35
CA GLU A 487 17.41 -5.52 -21.55
C GLU A 487 17.31 -6.49 -20.37
N ILE A 488 17.29 -5.95 -19.15
CA ILE A 488 17.15 -6.74 -17.91
C ILE A 488 15.76 -6.58 -17.26
N GLU A 489 14.83 -5.91 -17.94
CA GLU A 489 13.46 -5.65 -17.48
C GLU A 489 13.40 -5.12 -16.04
N SER A 490 14.26 -4.18 -15.67
CA SER A 490 14.39 -3.70 -14.28
C SER A 490 14.55 -2.18 -14.24
N TRP A 491 14.11 -1.56 -13.14
CA TRP A 491 14.52 -0.20 -12.81
C TRP A 491 15.96 -0.21 -12.37
N VAL A 492 16.75 0.75 -12.87
CA VAL A 492 18.17 0.87 -12.58
C VAL A 492 18.48 2.29 -12.13
N PHE A 493 19.24 2.38 -11.05
CA PHE A 493 19.95 3.58 -10.66
C PHE A 493 21.38 3.48 -11.21
N ARG A 494 21.80 4.53 -11.91
CA ARG A 494 23.12 4.59 -12.54
C ARG A 494 23.66 6.01 -12.55
N HIS A 495 24.97 6.10 -12.72
CA HIS A 495 25.68 7.35 -12.91
C HIS A 495 26.58 7.20 -14.14
N LYS A 496 26.55 8.17 -15.07
CA LYS A 496 27.20 8.06 -16.38
C LYS A 496 28.70 7.76 -16.27
N ASP A 497 29.35 8.43 -15.32
CA ASP A 497 30.81 8.39 -15.17
C ASP A 497 31.29 7.28 -14.23
N ILE A 498 30.39 6.48 -13.65
CA ILE A 498 30.73 5.36 -12.75
C ILE A 498 30.48 4.05 -13.49
N ARG A 499 31.49 3.18 -13.53
CA ARG A 499 31.43 1.88 -14.22
C ARG A 499 31.69 0.72 -13.26
N THR A 500 30.88 -0.32 -13.41
CA THR A 500 30.98 -1.58 -12.64
C THR A 500 32.17 -2.44 -13.07
N SER A 501 32.63 -2.29 -14.31
CA SER A 501 33.79 -3.01 -14.84
C SER A 501 34.62 -2.14 -15.77
N ASN A 502 35.89 -2.52 -15.94
CA ASN A 502 36.84 -1.88 -16.84
C ASN A 502 36.59 -2.22 -18.32
N ASN A 503 35.89 -3.33 -18.58
CA ASN A 503 35.65 -3.77 -19.95
C ASN A 503 34.52 -2.96 -20.57
N GLU A 504 34.66 -2.56 -21.84
CA GLU A 504 33.58 -1.89 -22.59
C GLU A 504 32.29 -2.74 -22.65
N ASN A 505 32.43 -4.07 -22.53
CA ASN A 505 31.34 -5.02 -22.34
C ASN A 505 30.82 -5.04 -20.89
N GLY A 506 30.57 -3.87 -20.31
CA GLY A 506 30.04 -3.73 -18.95
C GLY A 506 28.70 -4.46 -18.76
N ASN A 507 28.21 -4.50 -17.52
CA ASN A 507 26.86 -5.02 -17.26
C ASN A 507 25.83 -4.29 -18.15
N ASP A 508 24.88 -5.05 -18.70
CA ASP A 508 23.75 -4.53 -19.46
C ASP A 508 23.13 -3.34 -18.70
N CYS A 509 23.07 -2.17 -19.33
CA CYS A 509 22.62 -0.88 -18.76
C CYS A 509 23.48 -0.15 -17.70
N LYS A 510 24.72 -0.57 -17.39
CA LYS A 510 25.65 0.15 -16.49
C LYS A 510 25.06 0.49 -15.11
N TRP A 511 24.23 -0.39 -14.55
CA TRP A 511 23.53 -0.11 -13.29
C TRP A 511 24.46 -0.23 -12.07
N MET A 512 24.24 0.63 -11.07
CA MET A 512 24.86 0.57 -9.75
C MET A 512 23.91 -0.05 -8.72
N LEU A 513 22.62 0.22 -8.86
CA LEU A 513 21.55 -0.44 -8.13
C LEU A 513 20.43 -0.81 -9.11
N ARG A 514 19.80 -1.97 -8.96
CA ARG A 514 18.65 -2.37 -9.78
C ARG A 514 17.55 -3.04 -8.98
N SER A 515 16.32 -2.87 -9.41
CA SER A 515 15.18 -3.62 -8.90
C SER A 515 15.22 -5.08 -9.37
N PRO A 516 14.34 -5.94 -8.82
CA PRO A 516 13.98 -7.18 -9.48
C PRO A 516 13.36 -6.93 -10.86
N ARG A 517 13.29 -8.00 -11.66
CA ARG A 517 12.62 -7.96 -12.96
C ARG A 517 11.16 -7.56 -12.74
N THR A 518 10.72 -6.51 -13.40
CA THR A 518 9.37 -5.98 -13.26
C THR A 518 8.94 -5.29 -14.54
N ASP A 519 7.67 -5.45 -14.87
CA ASP A 519 6.99 -4.62 -15.85
C ASP A 519 6.31 -3.40 -15.21
N SER A 520 6.37 -3.29 -13.87
CA SER A 520 5.74 -2.21 -13.11
C SER A 520 6.38 -0.87 -13.48
N PHE A 521 5.51 0.11 -13.69
CA PHE A 521 5.96 1.47 -13.83
C PHE A 521 6.23 2.10 -12.46
N HIS A 522 5.67 1.54 -11.38
CA HIS A 522 5.61 2.11 -10.06
C HIS A 522 6.93 2.06 -9.28
N LEU A 523 7.79 3.07 -9.48
CA LEU A 523 9.08 3.16 -8.79
C LEU A 523 8.96 3.15 -7.25
N ILE A 524 8.00 3.90 -6.69
CA ILE A 524 7.76 4.01 -5.24
C ILE A 524 7.29 2.67 -4.66
N GLN A 525 6.24 2.08 -5.25
CA GLN A 525 5.71 0.79 -4.80
C GLN A 525 6.77 -0.31 -4.89
N LEU A 526 7.59 -0.29 -5.95
CA LEU A 526 8.68 -1.24 -6.13
C LEU A 526 9.80 -1.06 -5.10
N ALA A 527 10.03 0.16 -4.59
CA ALA A 527 10.96 0.40 -3.49
C ALA A 527 10.44 -0.17 -2.16
N GLU A 528 9.12 -0.12 -1.94
CA GLU A 528 8.47 -0.62 -0.72
C GLU A 528 8.31 -2.15 -0.70
N GLU A 529 7.89 -2.74 -1.82
CA GLU A 529 7.48 -4.15 -1.89
C GLU A 529 8.64 -5.10 -2.24
N ALA A 530 9.69 -4.60 -2.89
CA ALA A 530 10.70 -5.44 -3.50
C ALA A 530 12.11 -5.14 -2.99
N GLU A 531 12.92 -6.19 -2.97
CA GLU A 531 14.32 -6.15 -2.58
C GLU A 531 15.22 -5.80 -3.76
N TRP A 532 16.06 -4.78 -3.61
CA TRP A 532 16.92 -4.31 -4.68
C TRP A 532 18.32 -4.96 -4.62
N TYR A 533 18.98 -5.00 -5.77
CA TYR A 533 20.33 -5.51 -5.93
C TYR A 533 21.32 -4.36 -6.07
N LEU A 534 22.33 -4.30 -5.20
CA LEU A 534 23.34 -3.25 -5.18
C LEU A 534 24.69 -3.78 -5.65
N TRP A 535 25.43 -2.94 -6.37
CA TRP A 535 26.78 -3.24 -6.80
C TRP A 535 27.82 -2.63 -5.84
N THR A 536 28.58 -3.48 -5.15
CA THR A 536 29.70 -3.07 -4.27
C THR A 536 31.04 -3.63 -4.76
N GLY A 537 31.13 -3.95 -6.06
CA GLY A 537 32.17 -4.78 -6.66
C GLY A 537 31.76 -6.26 -6.76
N HIS A 538 30.74 -6.64 -5.98
CA HIS A 538 29.92 -7.83 -6.14
C HIS A 538 28.45 -7.43 -6.00
N VAL A 539 27.54 -8.30 -6.44
CA VAL A 539 26.10 -8.02 -6.30
C VAL A 539 25.67 -8.39 -4.88
N LYS A 540 25.31 -7.40 -4.08
CA LYS A 540 24.68 -7.57 -2.77
C LYS A 540 23.16 -7.61 -2.96
N PRO A 541 22.49 -8.74 -2.68
CA PRO A 541 21.04 -8.83 -2.79
C PRO A 541 20.36 -8.19 -1.57
N GLU A 542 19.04 -8.05 -1.63
CA GLU A 542 18.17 -7.75 -0.48
C GLU A 542 18.36 -6.38 0.18
N ILE A 543 18.66 -5.35 -0.62
CA ILE A 543 18.77 -3.97 -0.09
C ILE A 543 17.44 -3.26 -0.20
N ARG A 544 17.04 -2.64 0.91
CA ARG A 544 15.89 -1.74 0.97
C ARG A 544 16.34 -0.31 0.70
N ILE A 545 15.66 0.34 -0.23
CA ILE A 545 15.80 1.78 -0.48
C ILE A 545 14.47 2.44 -0.14
N SER A 546 14.50 3.68 0.34
CA SER A 546 13.27 4.48 0.44
C SER A 546 13.16 5.35 -0.80
N ILE A 547 12.00 5.32 -1.46
CA ILE A 547 11.65 6.27 -2.52
C ILE A 547 10.28 6.85 -2.17
N GLU A 548 10.25 8.13 -1.85
CA GLU A 548 9.05 8.83 -1.40
C GLU A 548 8.63 9.90 -2.41
N CYS A 549 7.34 10.22 -2.48
CA CYS A 549 6.86 11.30 -3.34
C CYS A 549 6.91 12.64 -2.62
N VAL A 550 7.54 13.65 -3.23
CA VAL A 550 7.79 14.97 -2.60
C VAL A 550 6.76 16.02 -3.05
N ASN A 551 5.83 15.69 -3.95
CA ASN A 551 4.87 16.68 -4.44
C ASN A 551 3.93 17.14 -3.30
N CYS A 552 3.99 18.43 -2.97
CA CYS A 552 2.96 19.06 -2.15
C CYS A 552 1.76 19.47 -3.01
N GLU A 553 0.59 19.58 -2.39
CA GLU A 553 -0.63 20.08 -3.02
C GLU A 553 -0.77 21.60 -2.86
N GLU A 554 -1.04 22.29 -3.96
CA GLU A 554 -1.27 23.75 -3.94
C GLU A 554 -2.38 24.10 -2.95
N GLY A 555 -2.07 24.96 -1.98
CA GLY A 555 -3.01 25.44 -0.97
C GLY A 555 -3.21 24.53 0.25
N LEU A 556 -2.59 23.34 0.31
CA LEU A 556 -2.63 22.49 1.51
C LEU A 556 -1.34 22.63 2.32
N ARG A 557 -1.44 23.29 3.49
CA ARG A 557 -0.31 23.44 4.43
C ARG A 557 0.12 22.11 5.06
N GLU A 558 -0.75 21.10 5.08
CA GLU A 558 -0.47 19.80 5.68
C GLU A 558 0.69 19.07 4.98
N SER A 559 0.84 19.26 3.65
CA SER A 559 1.94 18.70 2.87
C SER A 559 3.31 19.28 3.24
N CYS A 560 3.30 20.44 3.90
CA CYS A 560 4.49 21.17 4.37
C CYS A 560 4.54 21.21 5.90
N ASN A 561 4.05 20.14 6.56
CA ASN A 561 4.00 19.98 8.02
C ASN A 561 3.37 21.18 8.76
N TYR A 562 2.41 21.88 8.13
CA TYR A 562 1.78 23.09 8.65
C TYR A 562 2.72 24.29 8.84
N HIS A 563 3.97 24.18 8.37
CA HIS A 563 5.04 25.17 8.55
C HIS A 563 5.51 25.75 7.21
N GLY A 564 4.61 25.81 6.22
CA GLY A 564 4.87 26.44 4.94
C GLY A 564 3.65 26.43 4.03
N GLU A 565 3.82 27.03 2.86
CA GLU A 565 2.86 27.04 1.77
C GLU A 565 3.43 26.26 0.59
N CYS A 566 2.58 25.50 -0.11
CA CYS A 566 3.03 24.77 -1.30
C CYS A 566 3.01 25.69 -2.52
N GLY A 567 4.20 26.06 -3.03
CA GLY A 567 4.42 26.81 -4.26
C GLY A 567 5.18 25.96 -5.30
N ASP A 568 4.69 25.89 -6.53
CA ASP A 568 5.32 25.12 -7.62
C ASP A 568 5.66 23.65 -7.25
N LYS A 569 4.83 23.02 -6.40
CA LYS A 569 5.01 21.66 -5.86
C LYS A 569 6.20 21.49 -4.93
N ARG A 570 6.75 22.60 -4.43
CA ARG A 570 7.73 22.66 -3.36
C ARG A 570 7.13 23.41 -2.18
N CYS A 571 7.62 23.11 -0.99
CA CYS A 571 7.19 23.81 0.20
C CYS A 571 8.04 25.07 0.39
N ASP A 572 7.39 26.24 0.35
CA ASP A 572 7.94 27.52 0.78
C ASP A 572 7.72 27.62 2.30
N CYS A 573 8.79 27.42 3.07
CA CYS A 573 8.69 27.30 4.53
C CYS A 573 8.47 28.66 5.21
N ASP A 574 7.67 28.64 6.26
CA ASP A 574 7.48 29.76 7.18
C ASP A 574 8.81 30.09 7.89
N ASP A 575 8.95 31.33 8.36
CA ASP A 575 10.14 31.78 9.09
C ASP A 575 10.45 30.85 10.27
N GLY A 576 11.70 30.37 10.32
CA GLY A 576 12.18 29.45 11.36
C GLY A 576 11.96 27.97 11.05
N TYR A 577 11.44 27.62 9.88
CA TYR A 577 11.33 26.24 9.41
C TYR A 577 12.06 26.03 8.08
N PHE A 578 12.49 24.80 7.82
CA PHE A 578 13.18 24.43 6.58
C PHE A 578 13.05 22.93 6.27
N GLY A 579 13.64 22.50 5.16
CA GLY A 579 13.57 21.12 4.65
C GLY A 579 12.58 20.99 3.49
N SER A 580 12.58 19.83 2.83
CA SER A 580 11.74 19.58 1.64
C SER A 580 10.23 19.68 1.92
N HIS A 581 9.82 19.46 3.17
CA HIS A 581 8.45 19.51 3.66
C HIS A 581 8.29 20.48 4.84
N CYS A 582 9.23 21.40 5.05
CA CYS A 582 9.24 22.29 6.23
C CYS A 582 9.13 21.55 7.57
N GLN A 583 9.59 20.31 7.59
CA GLN A 583 9.48 19.40 8.73
C GLN A 583 10.45 19.76 9.87
N PHE A 584 11.33 20.73 9.64
CA PHE A 584 12.47 20.99 10.50
C PHE A 584 12.47 22.41 11.03
N SER A 585 12.68 22.57 12.34
CA SER A 585 12.89 23.86 12.99
C SER A 585 14.30 24.37 12.75
N ARG A 586 14.47 25.69 12.77
CA ARG A 586 15.73 26.41 12.58
C ARG A 586 16.92 25.73 13.27
N PRO A 587 18.06 25.55 12.57
CA PRO A 587 19.22 24.91 13.14
C PRO A 587 19.94 25.85 14.13
N CYS A 588 20.85 25.29 14.92
CA CYS A 588 21.73 26.08 15.77
C CYS A 588 22.61 27.01 14.92
N ASP A 589 22.81 28.25 15.38
CA ASP A 589 23.70 29.18 14.68
C ASP A 589 25.18 28.84 14.92
N GLU A 590 25.52 28.34 16.12
CA GLU A 590 26.86 27.91 16.50
C GLU A 590 26.83 26.58 17.26
N LEU A 591 27.69 25.66 16.85
CA LEU A 591 27.96 24.40 17.55
C LEU A 591 29.34 24.44 18.18
N TRP A 592 29.49 23.88 19.37
CA TRP A 592 30.80 23.70 20.02
C TRP A 592 31.06 22.21 20.24
N SER A 593 32.34 21.81 20.24
CA SER A 593 32.72 20.41 20.49
C SER A 593 32.88 20.15 21.98
N GLU A 594 32.47 18.98 22.45
CA GLU A 594 32.59 18.54 23.85
C GLU A 594 34.01 18.73 24.42
N LYS A 595 35.03 18.64 23.56
CA LYS A 595 36.45 18.76 23.95
C LYS A 595 36.95 20.18 24.14
N ASP A 596 36.41 21.14 23.41
CA ASP A 596 36.88 22.52 23.45
C ASP A 596 35.74 23.50 23.09
N GLU A 597 35.20 24.14 24.12
CA GLU A 597 34.16 25.17 24.01
C GLU A 597 34.57 26.37 23.13
N ASN A 598 35.87 26.58 22.90
CA ASN A 598 36.37 27.67 22.05
C ASN A 598 36.34 27.32 20.56
N THR A 599 36.28 26.03 20.21
CA THR A 599 36.19 25.59 18.83
C THR A 599 34.73 25.58 18.40
N ARG A 600 34.30 26.65 17.73
CA ARG A 600 32.92 26.87 17.33
C ARG A 600 32.71 26.74 15.83
N LEU A 601 31.87 25.80 15.44
CA LEU A 601 31.34 25.57 14.10
C LEU A 601 30.17 26.52 13.86
N GLN A 602 30.35 27.47 12.93
CA GLN A 602 29.35 28.47 12.58
C GLN A 602 28.49 27.98 11.43
N LEU A 603 27.18 28.21 11.51
CA LEU A 603 26.25 27.95 10.42
C LEU A 603 26.68 28.68 9.15
N LEU A 604 26.77 27.97 8.02
CA LEU A 604 27.19 28.56 6.76
C LEU A 604 26.02 29.33 6.13
N GLY A 605 26.08 30.66 6.22
CA GLY A 605 25.11 31.60 5.67
C GLY A 605 24.57 32.53 6.75
N ASN A 606 23.47 33.24 6.45
CA ASN A 606 22.81 34.08 7.44
C ASN A 606 21.72 33.28 8.16
N SER A 607 21.30 33.76 9.33
CA SER A 607 20.21 33.18 10.12
C SER A 607 18.91 32.90 9.36
N SER A 608 18.63 33.67 8.30
CA SER A 608 17.43 33.54 7.45
C SER A 608 17.70 32.82 6.13
N ASP A 609 18.96 32.66 5.72
CA ASP A 609 19.36 32.13 4.41
C ASP A 609 20.68 31.39 4.58
N PHE A 610 20.58 30.21 5.19
CA PHE A 610 21.71 29.32 5.39
C PHE A 610 21.72 28.24 4.32
N ILE A 611 22.90 27.77 4.00
CA ILE A 611 23.08 26.74 2.99
C ILE A 611 22.76 25.39 3.63
N ALA A 612 21.70 24.75 3.13
CA ALA A 612 21.32 23.41 3.49
C ALA A 612 21.72 22.43 2.39
N VAL A 613 22.28 21.28 2.75
CA VAL A 613 22.58 20.17 1.82
C VAL A 613 21.74 18.97 2.27
N TYR A 614 20.97 18.36 1.36
CA TYR A 614 19.96 17.35 1.70
C TYR A 614 18.92 17.85 2.73
N GLY A 615 18.61 19.15 2.70
CA GLY A 615 17.69 19.77 3.67
C GLY A 615 18.24 19.79 5.10
N ARG A 616 19.56 19.77 5.29
CA ARG A 616 20.26 19.83 6.57
C ARG A 616 21.32 20.94 6.54
N PRO A 617 21.51 21.70 7.63
CA PRO A 617 22.44 22.83 7.65
C PRO A 617 23.89 22.38 7.43
N MET A 618 24.71 23.26 6.83
CA MET A 618 26.16 23.11 6.87
C MET A 618 26.78 24.03 7.90
N TYR A 619 27.86 23.56 8.51
CA TYR A 619 28.63 24.34 9.48
C TYR A 619 30.09 24.44 9.05
N LEU A 620 30.77 25.51 9.44
CA LEU A 620 32.18 25.69 9.13
C LEU A 620 32.97 26.42 10.21
N ILE A 621 34.29 26.24 10.19
CA ILE A 621 35.27 27.07 10.90
C ILE A 621 36.30 27.54 9.90
N ARG A 622 36.52 28.85 9.80
CA ARG A 622 37.50 29.43 8.85
C ARG A 622 38.85 29.65 9.50
N ASN A 623 39.87 29.70 8.66
CA ASN A 623 41.22 30.14 9.02
C ASN A 623 41.84 29.35 10.18
N MET A 624 41.55 28.05 10.23
CA MET A 624 42.23 27.16 11.16
C MET A 624 43.67 26.95 10.72
N THR A 625 44.55 26.77 11.71
CA THR A 625 45.99 26.54 11.50
C THR A 625 46.45 25.40 12.39
N GLY A 626 47.42 24.61 11.91
CA GLY A 626 47.94 23.46 12.64
C GLY A 626 46.96 22.29 12.68
N LYS A 627 47.24 21.31 13.54
CA LYS A 627 46.34 20.17 13.74
C LYS A 627 45.10 20.60 14.52
N PRO A 628 43.87 20.23 14.08
CA PRO A 628 42.65 20.61 14.78
C PRO A 628 42.42 19.73 16.02
N THR A 629 43.23 19.90 17.06
CA THR A 629 43.24 19.04 18.26
C THR A 629 41.91 18.97 19.00
N SER A 630 41.08 20.00 18.88
CA SER A 630 39.72 20.07 19.44
C SER A 630 38.73 19.09 18.81
N PHE A 631 39.05 18.53 17.63
CA PHE A 631 38.27 17.51 16.95
C PHE A 631 38.87 16.10 17.06
N LEU A 632 40.04 15.95 17.65
CA LEU A 632 40.75 14.67 17.70
C LEU A 632 40.62 14.04 19.07
N ARG A 633 40.68 12.71 19.14
CA ARG A 633 40.89 12.03 20.42
C ARG A 633 42.31 12.28 20.86
N LEU A 634 42.50 13.31 21.68
CA LEU A 634 43.72 13.51 22.44
C LEU A 634 44.00 12.21 23.19
N GLY A 635 45.15 11.59 22.90
CA GLY A 635 45.59 10.43 23.67
C GLY A 635 45.61 10.84 25.14
N TYR A 636 45.03 10.02 26.01
CA TYR A 636 45.08 10.21 27.46
C TYR A 636 46.53 10.52 27.85
N ALA A 637 46.80 11.79 28.16
CA ALA A 637 48.15 12.26 28.47
C ALA A 637 48.72 11.62 29.75
N ASP A 638 47.87 10.90 30.50
CA ASP A 638 48.16 10.42 31.86
C ASP A 638 48.49 8.93 31.97
N THR A 639 48.49 8.17 30.87
CA THR A 639 49.03 6.81 30.93
C THR A 639 50.38 6.77 30.24
N ASP A 640 51.44 6.70 31.05
CA ASP A 640 52.86 6.46 30.71
C ASP A 640 53.09 5.09 30.01
N MET A 641 52.04 4.52 29.40
CA MET A 641 52.12 3.36 28.54
C MET A 641 52.67 3.81 27.18
N ARG A 642 53.95 3.49 26.96
CA ARG A 642 54.66 3.50 25.67
C ARG A 642 54.06 2.55 24.63
N ASP A 643 52.73 2.48 24.52
CA ASP A 643 52.10 1.78 23.43
C ASP A 643 52.08 2.72 22.21
N ASP A 644 53.15 2.62 21.40
CA ASP A 644 53.31 3.23 20.07
C ASP A 644 52.14 2.93 19.09
N HIS A 645 51.16 2.13 19.52
CA HIS A 645 50.01 1.67 18.76
C HIS A 645 48.88 2.69 18.60
N PHE A 646 48.89 3.83 19.31
CA PHE A 646 47.87 4.88 19.17
C PHE A 646 48.34 6.14 18.43
N ASN A 647 49.49 6.06 17.74
CA ASN A 647 49.94 7.13 16.87
C ASN A 647 48.84 7.52 15.86
N ASP A 648 48.49 8.81 15.86
CA ASP A 648 47.59 9.49 14.92
C ASP A 648 48.14 9.34 13.51
N ASP A 649 47.72 8.27 12.84
CA ASP A 649 48.27 7.87 11.57
C ASP A 649 47.72 8.70 10.42
N PHE A 650 46.52 9.27 10.56
CA PHE A 650 45.95 10.17 9.55
C PHE A 650 46.83 11.41 9.36
N PHE A 651 47.05 12.22 10.42
CA PHE A 651 47.88 13.41 10.25
C PHE A 651 49.36 13.04 10.14
N GLN A 652 49.86 11.97 10.77
CA GLN A 652 51.27 11.58 10.60
C GLN A 652 51.58 11.14 9.16
N TYR A 653 50.66 10.44 8.51
CA TYR A 653 50.82 10.02 7.12
C TYR A 653 50.68 11.21 6.17
N ASN A 654 49.59 11.98 6.30
CA ASN A 654 49.30 13.10 5.40
C ASN A 654 50.28 14.27 5.59
N ASN A 655 50.80 14.52 6.80
CA ASN A 655 51.81 15.55 7.06
C ASN A 655 53.18 15.28 6.39
N ARG A 656 53.34 14.16 5.68
CA ARG A 656 54.50 13.93 4.80
C ARG A 656 54.37 14.63 3.45
N SER A 657 53.15 14.93 3.01
CA SER A 657 52.88 15.67 1.79
C SER A 657 53.05 17.18 2.03
N VAL A 658 53.68 17.86 1.07
CA VAL A 658 53.88 19.31 1.11
C VAL A 658 52.53 20.01 0.98
N GLU A 659 51.65 19.48 0.14
CA GLU A 659 50.30 19.99 -0.10
C GLU A 659 49.48 20.00 1.18
N PHE A 660 49.52 18.92 1.95
CA PHE A 660 48.83 18.85 3.25
C PHE A 660 49.47 19.77 4.30
N GLN A 661 50.79 19.93 4.31
CA GLN A 661 51.46 20.90 5.17
C GLN A 661 51.03 22.34 4.84
N GLU A 662 50.89 22.68 3.56
CA GLU A 662 50.35 23.98 3.12
C GLU A 662 48.88 24.13 3.52
N LEU A 663 48.06 23.08 3.37
CA LEU A 663 46.67 23.06 3.84
C LEU A 663 46.58 23.39 5.34
N LEU A 664 47.41 22.75 6.18
CA LEU A 664 47.44 23.00 7.62
C LEU A 664 47.90 24.41 8.01
N LYS A 665 48.48 25.21 7.10
CA LYS A 665 48.79 26.62 7.41
C LYS A 665 47.54 27.49 7.43
N ASN A 666 46.52 27.16 6.63
CA ASN A 666 45.27 27.92 6.55
C ASN A 666 44.17 27.10 5.85
N PHE A 667 43.29 26.48 6.64
CA PHE A 667 42.18 25.69 6.15
C PHE A 667 40.84 26.10 6.77
N THR A 668 39.77 25.66 6.13
CA THR A 668 38.40 25.73 6.62
C THR A 668 37.97 24.31 6.97
N VAL A 669 37.45 24.10 8.16
CA VAL A 669 36.74 22.87 8.50
C VAL A 669 35.29 23.04 8.06
N VAL A 670 34.75 22.07 7.32
CA VAL A 670 33.34 22.06 6.92
C VAL A 670 32.69 20.79 7.43
N MET A 671 31.53 20.93 8.04
CA MET A 671 30.67 19.82 8.44
C MET A 671 29.38 19.85 7.63
N TYR A 672 29.08 18.74 6.96
CA TYR A 672 27.92 18.62 6.11
C TYR A 672 27.28 17.23 6.25
N TYR A 673 26.00 17.14 5.94
CA TYR A 673 25.23 15.89 5.97
C TYR A 673 25.16 15.28 4.58
N THR A 674 25.26 13.96 4.47
CA THR A 674 25.20 13.24 3.18
C THR A 674 23.94 12.41 3.01
N GLY A 675 22.86 12.74 3.73
CA GLY A 675 21.62 11.97 3.66
C GLY A 675 21.53 10.81 4.66
N LEU A 676 22.62 10.47 5.35
CA LEU A 676 22.59 9.47 6.43
C LEU A 676 23.53 9.79 7.59
N ARG A 677 24.72 10.35 7.31
CA ARG A 677 25.72 10.71 8.31
C ARG A 677 26.21 12.14 8.08
N TRP A 678 26.77 12.72 9.13
CA TRP A 678 27.55 13.94 9.08
C TRP A 678 29.02 13.61 8.82
N TYR A 679 29.64 14.41 7.97
CA TYR A 679 31.05 14.32 7.62
C TYR A 679 31.73 15.63 7.95
N VAL A 680 33.01 15.55 8.34
CA VAL A 680 33.83 16.73 8.64
C VAL A 680 35.11 16.68 7.83
N ASP A 681 35.27 17.69 6.99
CA ASP A 681 36.32 17.80 5.99
C ASP A 681 37.18 19.04 6.22
N MET A 682 38.45 18.95 5.82
CA MET A 682 39.37 20.09 5.76
C MET A 682 39.52 20.59 4.32
N LEU A 683 39.07 21.81 4.05
CA LEU A 683 39.18 22.44 2.75
C LEU A 683 40.19 23.60 2.78
N PRO A 684 40.92 23.89 1.69
CA PRO A 684 41.74 25.09 1.59
C PRO A 684 40.93 26.36 1.91
N SER A 685 41.52 27.28 2.68
CA SER A 685 40.83 28.53 3.04
C SER A 685 40.52 29.39 1.80
N GLY A 686 39.32 29.94 1.75
CA GLY A 686 38.85 30.82 0.67
C GLY A 686 38.30 30.10 -0.56
N LEU A 687 38.27 28.76 -0.60
CA LEU A 687 37.51 28.07 -1.63
C LEU A 687 36.02 28.30 -1.40
N PRO A 688 35.29 28.89 -2.38
CA PRO A 688 33.85 28.95 -2.27
C PRO A 688 33.31 27.53 -2.29
N PHE A 689 32.33 27.25 -1.43
CA PHE A 689 31.56 26.03 -1.57
C PHE A 689 30.85 26.12 -2.94
N ASP A 690 31.20 25.22 -3.87
CA ASP A 690 30.63 25.28 -5.21
C ASP A 690 29.12 25.06 -5.07
N GLU A 691 28.34 25.96 -5.66
CA GLU A 691 26.89 25.79 -5.74
C GLU A 691 26.54 24.47 -6.45
N ASN A 692 27.47 23.87 -7.22
CA ASN A 692 27.33 22.55 -7.83
C ASN A 692 27.83 21.40 -6.95
N TYR A 693 27.87 21.58 -5.64
CA TYR A 693 28.33 20.55 -4.73
C TYR A 693 27.59 19.22 -4.94
N HIS A 694 28.38 18.18 -5.15
CA HIS A 694 27.91 16.82 -5.26
C HIS A 694 28.94 15.95 -4.54
N ALA A 695 28.54 15.35 -3.42
CA ALA A 695 29.46 14.72 -2.47
C ALA A 695 30.35 13.61 -3.07
N PHE A 696 29.94 13.01 -4.20
CA PHE A 696 30.78 12.09 -4.96
C PHE A 696 31.96 12.73 -5.70
N TRP A 697 31.81 13.97 -6.20
CA TRP A 697 32.84 14.66 -6.98
C TRP A 697 33.87 15.36 -6.11
N ASP A 698 33.51 15.62 -4.85
CA ASP A 698 34.46 16.13 -3.89
C ASP A 698 35.51 15.05 -3.59
N HIS A 699 36.79 15.42 -3.65
CA HIS A 699 37.92 14.48 -3.49
C HIS A 699 38.07 13.96 -2.05
N ALA A 700 37.09 14.25 -1.19
CA ALA A 700 36.93 13.87 0.21
C ALA A 700 37.34 12.42 0.54
N PHE A 701 37.18 11.49 -0.41
CA PHE A 701 37.47 10.05 -0.24
C PHE A 701 38.47 9.48 -1.26
N THR A 702 39.40 10.29 -1.77
CA THR A 702 40.39 9.80 -2.75
C THR A 702 41.33 8.72 -2.20
N ARG A 703 41.94 7.96 -3.14
CA ARG A 703 42.70 6.71 -2.94
C ARG A 703 43.64 6.68 -1.74
N ARG A 704 43.94 5.43 -1.34
CA ARG A 704 44.93 4.93 -0.36
C ARG A 704 46.37 5.49 -0.44
N SER A 705 46.65 6.42 -1.35
CA SER A 705 47.98 6.95 -1.65
C SER A 705 47.99 8.40 -2.19
N GLN A 706 46.83 9.05 -2.32
CA GLN A 706 46.77 10.47 -2.70
C GLN A 706 46.57 11.33 -1.44
N PRO A 707 47.25 12.48 -1.32
CA PRO A 707 47.23 13.32 -0.13
C PRO A 707 45.89 14.03 0.13
N ASP A 708 44.90 13.86 -0.75
CA ASP A 708 43.67 14.65 -0.79
C ASP A 708 42.50 14.05 0.03
N ASN A 709 42.79 13.15 0.98
CA ASN A 709 41.77 12.65 1.91
C ASN A 709 41.54 13.69 3.01
N SER A 710 40.67 14.67 2.75
CA SER A 710 40.33 15.78 3.64
C SER A 710 39.35 15.41 4.75
N THR A 711 38.56 14.35 4.58
CA THR A 711 37.62 13.86 5.59
C THR A 711 38.35 13.18 6.73
N PHE A 712 38.10 13.65 7.95
CA PHE A 712 38.74 13.10 9.16
C PHE A 712 37.74 12.72 10.25
N LEU A 713 36.50 13.24 10.23
CA LEU A 713 35.42 12.75 11.10
C LEU A 713 34.21 12.26 10.31
N ILE A 714 33.52 11.31 10.90
CA ILE A 714 32.24 10.79 10.45
C ILE A 714 31.32 10.57 11.65
N SER A 715 30.04 10.89 11.54
CA SER A 715 29.08 10.61 12.60
C SER A 715 28.53 9.19 12.54
N ALA A 716 27.91 8.73 13.62
CA ALA A 716 26.92 7.65 13.58
C ALA A 716 25.79 8.01 12.58
N PRO A 717 25.05 7.02 12.05
CA PRO A 717 23.85 7.31 11.26
C PRO A 717 22.92 8.23 12.06
N ALA A 718 22.60 9.38 11.47
CA ALA A 718 21.83 10.43 12.09
C ALA A 718 20.56 10.65 11.29
N TYR A 719 19.42 10.38 11.91
CA TYR A 719 18.09 10.75 11.38
C TYR A 719 17.68 12.15 11.84
N GLY A 720 18.33 12.63 12.90
CA GLY A 720 18.16 13.96 13.47
C GLY A 720 18.57 15.09 12.53
N LEU A 721 18.12 16.28 12.91
CA LEU A 721 18.26 17.52 12.18
C LEU A 721 19.63 18.17 12.29
N THR A 722 20.14 18.13 13.51
CA THR A 722 21.37 18.74 13.93
C THR A 722 22.35 17.63 14.24
N PRO A 723 23.65 17.93 14.20
CA PRO A 723 24.69 17.02 14.70
C PRO A 723 24.71 16.98 16.23
N GLU A 724 23.82 17.72 16.90
CA GLU A 724 23.71 17.74 18.36
C GLU A 724 23.23 16.37 18.87
N GLY A 725 23.89 15.87 19.91
CA GLY A 725 23.58 14.55 20.46
C GLY A 725 23.96 13.38 19.54
N VAL A 726 24.60 13.65 18.40
CA VAL A 726 25.08 12.60 17.47
C VAL A 726 26.52 12.25 17.81
N ASP A 727 26.80 10.96 17.96
CA ASP A 727 28.17 10.49 18.18
C ASP A 727 29.01 10.67 16.93
N PHE A 728 30.24 11.16 17.11
CA PHE A 728 31.23 11.26 16.04
C PHE A 728 32.40 10.33 16.29
N TYR A 729 32.99 9.89 15.18
CA TYR A 729 34.15 9.03 15.14
C TYR A 729 35.26 9.70 14.36
N GLU A 730 36.46 9.70 14.94
CA GLU A 730 37.69 10.01 14.25
C GLU A 730 38.06 8.85 13.33
N MET A 731 38.32 9.18 12.06
CA MET A 731 38.68 8.20 11.05
C MET A 731 40.20 8.00 11.03
N ARG A 732 40.65 6.76 11.27
CA ARG A 732 42.06 6.36 11.28
C ARG A 732 42.34 5.19 10.34
N ARG A 733 43.59 4.99 9.94
CA ARG A 733 44.08 3.79 9.23
C ARG A 733 43.41 3.40 7.92
N ARG A 734 42.68 4.31 7.26
CA ARG A 734 42.14 4.06 5.91
C ARG A 734 43.26 3.67 4.93
N ASN A 735 44.43 4.29 5.05
CA ASN A 735 45.52 4.12 4.10
C ASN A 735 46.52 3.00 4.43
N VAL A 736 46.34 2.30 5.55
CA VAL A 736 47.28 1.25 5.96
C VAL A 736 46.78 -0.09 5.40
N PRO A 737 47.58 -0.81 4.59
CA PRO A 737 47.20 -2.14 4.12
C PRO A 737 46.96 -3.06 5.32
N PHE A 738 45.91 -3.88 5.23
CA PHE A 738 45.52 -4.81 6.29
C PHE A 738 46.72 -5.70 6.66
N ASN A 739 47.23 -5.55 7.88
CA ASN A 739 48.27 -6.42 8.41
C ASN A 739 47.58 -7.57 9.17
N PRO A 740 47.58 -8.81 8.63
CA PRO A 740 46.88 -9.94 9.25
C PRO A 740 47.43 -10.33 10.63
N PHE A 741 48.59 -9.80 11.03
CA PHE A 741 49.24 -10.07 12.31
C PHE A 741 49.01 -8.98 13.37
N ALA A 742 48.44 -7.83 13.02
CA ALA A 742 48.11 -6.78 13.99
C ALA A 742 46.80 -7.12 14.70
N LYS A 743 46.71 -6.86 16.02
CA LYS A 743 45.50 -7.08 16.83
C LYS A 743 44.24 -6.58 16.08
N HIS A 744 43.20 -7.41 16.12
CA HIS A 744 41.92 -7.25 15.41
C HIS A 744 41.26 -5.89 15.65
N PHE A 745 41.56 -4.91 14.82
CA PHE A 745 40.64 -3.81 14.57
C PHE A 745 39.68 -4.27 13.47
N ASP A 746 38.39 -4.02 13.66
CA ASP A 746 37.40 -4.24 12.59
C ASP A 746 37.59 -3.11 11.58
N TYR A 747 38.26 -3.41 10.46
CA TYR A 747 38.52 -2.42 9.42
C TYR A 747 37.30 -2.39 8.50
N GLY A 748 36.47 -1.36 8.66
CA GLY A 748 35.42 -1.04 7.72
C GLY A 748 35.93 -0.22 6.53
N PRO A 749 35.05 0.13 5.57
CA PRO A 749 35.40 0.98 4.42
C PRO A 749 35.83 2.40 4.82
N PHE A 750 35.50 2.82 6.04
CA PHE A 750 35.92 4.08 6.62
C PHE A 750 37.24 4.00 7.42
N GLY A 751 37.88 2.82 7.46
CA GLY A 751 39.04 2.55 8.30
C GLY A 751 38.65 2.17 9.73
N VAL A 752 39.48 2.56 10.70
CA VAL A 752 39.20 2.41 12.13
C VAL A 752 38.45 3.65 12.61
N LEU A 753 37.26 3.45 13.14
CA LEU A 753 36.44 4.51 13.72
C LEU A 753 36.68 4.59 15.23
N ILE A 754 37.24 5.71 15.69
CA ILE A 754 37.53 5.94 17.11
C ILE A 754 36.48 6.90 17.67
N PRO A 755 35.65 6.50 18.65
CA PRO A 755 34.62 7.38 19.19
C PRO A 755 35.26 8.61 19.84
N LEU A 756 34.67 9.77 19.55
CA LEU A 756 35.13 11.06 20.06
C LEU A 756 34.48 11.44 21.39
N ALA A 757 33.22 11.04 21.59
CA ALA A 757 32.49 11.23 22.83
C ALA A 757 32.95 10.22 23.91
N GLU A 758 32.88 10.61 25.18
CA GLU A 758 33.24 9.73 26.30
C GLU A 758 32.22 8.60 26.50
N TYR A 759 30.94 8.93 26.32
CA TYR A 759 29.82 8.01 26.50
C TYR A 759 29.03 7.90 25.19
N GLU A 760 28.74 6.66 24.76
CA GLU A 760 27.90 6.40 23.60
C GLU A 760 26.50 7.01 23.79
N GLY A 761 26.04 7.77 22.80
CA GLY A 761 24.77 8.48 22.78
C GLY A 761 24.78 9.85 23.45
N SER A 762 25.91 10.31 24.01
CA SER A 762 26.01 11.69 24.54
C SER A 762 26.13 12.74 23.43
N GLY A 763 26.61 12.33 22.26
CA GLY A 763 26.92 13.21 21.14
C GLY A 763 28.21 13.99 21.34
N PHE A 764 28.82 14.41 20.23
CA PHE A 764 30.09 15.14 20.27
C PHE A 764 29.95 16.67 20.12
N PHE A 765 28.87 17.12 19.48
CA PHE A 765 28.59 18.54 19.29
C PHE A 765 27.40 18.95 20.13
N HIS A 766 27.45 20.19 20.61
CA HIS A 766 26.40 20.80 21.41
C HIS A 766 26.01 22.16 20.83
N CYS A 767 24.74 22.51 20.97
CA CYS A 767 24.22 23.80 20.54
C CYS A 767 24.67 24.92 21.50
N THR A 768 25.12 26.05 20.97
CA THR A 768 25.26 27.26 21.77
C THR A 768 23.88 27.90 21.86
N ASN A 769 23.21 27.72 23.00
CA ASN A 769 21.82 28.16 23.16
C ASN A 769 21.73 29.69 22.95
N PRO A 770 21.00 30.21 21.95
CA PRO A 770 20.89 31.66 21.74
C PRO A 770 20.22 32.38 22.92
N ASP A 771 19.42 31.66 23.71
CA ASP A 771 18.66 32.18 24.84
C ASP A 771 19.33 31.99 26.22
N GLY A 772 20.53 31.42 26.27
CA GLY A 772 21.34 31.34 27.50
C GLY A 772 20.71 30.59 28.68
N GLN A 773 19.78 29.67 28.43
CA GLN A 773 19.29 28.72 29.44
C GLN A 773 20.03 27.39 29.40
#